data_AF-A0A354I1Z7-F1
#
_entry.id   AF-A0A354I1Z7-F1
#
_cell.length_a   1.000
_cell.length_b   1.000
_cell.length_c   1.000
_cell.angle_alpha   90.00
_cell.angle_beta   90.00
_cell.angle_gamma   90.00
#
_symmetry.space_group_name_H-M   'P 1'
#
loop_
_entity.id
_entity.type
_entity.pdbx_description
1 polymer ?
#
loop_
_entity_poly.entity_id
_entity_poly.type
_entity_poly.pdbx_seq_one_letter_code
_entity_poly.pdbx_strand_id
1 'polypeptide(L)'
;MCLSVSMTARPPNIITAARRRFPRRLHSIIHKDRSKAGIDDIITITFIMKYIRFIHISFLLAITVMLAGCRDDALGDFGDIEEGVASVSVKLSWDRGDEVGIDSRAGDPGDMIQDIKSLYMFIYDKDGNLYKDRYYTVTDENGTHDSELKNVNVDNGDNREDNEKGENGLGDALQGRAQFDMELPRGEYYIYAVANVNVPALDKEKYSTREKLKAISFDWDLTDTGNNSQMFGVFSLNTPNRKATDATPLRINAKSVMIHSWVRRLASKVTVAFDGSELYDNVQVYIETITIHDIPQSCTLGNENHPGGSELAPKDRYSVLHETGKTITVQEIPESANYITPATFLHVCNSSHPYLGKGDEKTPESVNDEKHEHKSESLFFYENMQGTGKSKKQSQDGTHIDFDHPVENDIESGWKDNKPFGTYIEVVGFYRCVSADGSMGSGPIKYRYMLGKGDTDYNAERNTHYKLTLKLKGYGNDYDWHIDYQTTPGLHVTNPLYISYLYNKRMNATVKMVGKIPDDYVLHAEIVECSWKPYSDGSVDFPTIDKVIDEYGHEQFRFYQKNESDPGPWNSFLSLRQDNVVKIEVPGTENKPSNLTDWIHMDPPSYNRQYYNDHDLGSRDYDVSEGQHDTNTAYNGVYNVAVTKRNSAGDAMERIFTIPIYTRPKELVTRSAFSGNNPFYSYPRHGKIRFSVVHKTTGERYESIDPVDVDIIQVRRILNPKGVWRSAGSSDNFHVRLMHLSKPEAPKFEPFTSIGKWSAEVVMGSDHIITLSSTVEGSGEGNMEQKETTRIEGESEHPIDFYINFNGTSGCAIVKIRYHNYSCEHDIFVREGYDPIDIAGLGDQKWSSYNVDHFEKDGDGYKAIPTTSPIAEGSLFRRTSPVAILQSNNDIYPRFHEVKSTDKYVVHDPDSNTTEMTWEEIIAKKKGNFNRWDITNGNDEHIASGADLYDGHLISRNANDQNFPIAKSYGIVYADGATETKENVIEATGFNGSDNSWGMMGVIVYNQNTCAQIFFPLGSQWHGHRKGGASKDKDGNITGITRWGIMRYAGRDDIYPDNQYLPRMPLFYDLYERPGCVYWLRDRQKPMSNYMIDGKDQGYPDASKSCALDMNFYTMSFEGYNTDAADANGGEDSHACFIRTVFSKH
;
A
#
# COMPACT_ATOMS: atom_id res chain seq x y z
N MET A 1 29.32 -45.15 -7.90
CA MET A 1 29.00 -46.55 -7.59
C MET A 1 27.85 -46.96 -8.50
N CYS A 2 27.95 -48.14 -9.09
CA CYS A 2 27.37 -48.51 -10.39
C CYS A 2 25.88 -48.89 -10.41
N LEU A 3 25.39 -48.99 -11.66
CA LEU A 3 24.44 -49.97 -12.21
C LEU A 3 22.94 -49.62 -12.30
N SER A 4 22.58 -49.02 -13.45
CA SER A 4 21.78 -49.57 -14.57
C SER A 4 20.74 -50.70 -14.38
N VAL A 5 19.77 -50.67 -15.32
CA VAL A 5 18.93 -51.75 -15.94
C VAL A 5 17.46 -51.71 -15.48
N SER A 6 16.51 -51.15 -16.24
CA SER A 6 15.83 -51.59 -17.50
C SER A 6 14.68 -52.62 -17.33
N MET A 7 13.64 -52.41 -18.15
CA MET A 7 12.67 -53.36 -18.72
C MET A 7 11.25 -53.52 -18.12
N THR A 8 10.31 -52.83 -18.79
CA THR A 8 9.16 -53.34 -19.58
C THR A 8 8.15 -54.34 -19.01
N ALA A 9 6.89 -53.86 -18.99
CA ALA A 9 5.69 -54.39 -19.67
C ALA A 9 4.80 -55.51 -19.04
N ARG A 10 3.61 -55.04 -18.62
CA ARG A 10 2.24 -55.50 -18.99
C ARG A 10 1.58 -56.72 -18.26
N PRO A 11 0.21 -56.78 -18.25
CA PRO A 11 -0.72 -57.14 -17.14
C PRO A 11 -1.25 -58.60 -17.28
N PRO A 12 -2.42 -59.11 -16.76
CA PRO A 12 -3.53 -58.51 -15.99
C PRO A 12 -4.17 -59.37 -14.86
N ASN A 13 -5.25 -58.82 -14.26
CA ASN A 13 -6.45 -59.48 -13.73
C ASN A 13 -6.56 -59.92 -12.23
N ILE A 14 -7.64 -59.41 -11.61
CA ILE A 14 -8.71 -60.13 -10.86
C ILE A 14 -8.69 -60.12 -9.30
N ILE A 15 -9.76 -59.49 -8.75
CA ILE A 15 -10.64 -59.84 -7.60
C ILE A 15 -10.31 -59.37 -6.15
N THR A 16 -11.07 -58.34 -5.75
CA THR A 16 -12.15 -58.31 -4.71
C THR A 16 -11.85 -58.19 -3.20
N ALA A 17 -12.18 -56.98 -2.73
CA ALA A 17 -13.01 -56.56 -1.57
C ALA A 17 -12.59 -56.75 -0.10
N ALA A 18 -12.56 -55.60 0.58
CA ALA A 18 -13.08 -55.31 1.93
C ALA A 18 -12.94 -53.79 2.15
N ARG A 19 -13.67 -53.02 2.96
CA ARG A 19 -14.85 -53.15 3.82
C ARG A 19 -15.11 -51.73 4.38
N ARG A 20 -16.39 -51.38 4.62
CA ARG A 20 -16.94 -50.64 5.80
C ARG A 20 -16.45 -49.17 6.02
N ARG A 21 -17.15 -48.24 6.68
CA ARG A 21 -18.43 -48.13 7.40
C ARG A 21 -18.65 -46.62 7.71
N PHE A 22 -19.92 -46.20 7.72
CA PHE A 22 -20.50 -44.99 8.36
C PHE A 22 -20.24 -44.87 9.89
N PRO A 23 -20.57 -43.74 10.55
CA PRO A 23 -21.91 -43.54 11.20
C PRO A 23 -22.49 -42.10 11.12
N ARG A 24 -23.82 -41.90 10.90
CA ARG A 24 -24.94 -41.60 11.86
C ARG A 24 -24.90 -40.18 12.48
N ARG A 25 -25.99 -39.41 12.72
CA ARG A 25 -27.41 -39.68 13.11
C ARG A 25 -28.33 -38.57 12.53
N LEU A 26 -29.61 -38.75 12.14
CA LEU A 26 -30.84 -39.35 12.73
C LEU A 26 -31.64 -38.41 13.65
N HIS A 27 -32.91 -38.14 13.29
CA HIS A 27 -34.18 -38.39 14.04
C HIS A 27 -35.35 -37.81 13.21
N SER A 28 -36.57 -38.32 13.14
CA SER A 28 -37.29 -39.56 13.54
C SER A 28 -38.77 -39.29 13.17
N ILE A 29 -39.61 -40.24 12.73
CA ILE A 29 -40.56 -41.04 13.56
C ILE A 29 -41.37 -41.86 12.50
N ILE A 30 -41.26 -43.20 12.37
CA ILE A 30 -41.96 -44.28 13.14
C ILE A 30 -43.46 -44.33 12.72
N HIS A 31 -44.09 -45.40 12.21
CA HIS A 31 -44.11 -46.86 12.48
C HIS A 31 -44.96 -47.50 11.32
N LYS A 32 -45.02 -48.81 11.00
CA LYS A 32 -44.70 -50.08 11.67
C LYS A 32 -44.83 -51.24 10.66
N ASP A 33 -43.96 -52.25 10.83
CA ASP A 33 -44.22 -53.72 10.80
C ASP A 33 -45.00 -54.37 9.63
N ARG A 34 -44.69 -55.57 9.12
CA ARG A 34 -43.70 -56.62 9.45
C ARG A 34 -43.77 -57.72 8.37
N SER A 35 -42.60 -58.31 8.13
CA SER A 35 -42.35 -59.75 8.01
C SER A 35 -42.81 -60.59 6.80
N LYS A 36 -41.78 -61.22 6.21
CA LYS A 36 -41.59 -62.67 5.98
C LYS A 36 -42.16 -63.33 4.71
N ALA A 37 -41.18 -63.68 3.86
CA ALA A 37 -40.80 -65.05 3.47
C ALA A 37 -41.57 -65.76 2.34
N GLY A 38 -40.77 -66.40 1.47
CA GLY A 38 -41.15 -67.53 0.62
C GLY A 38 -41.86 -67.07 -0.65
N ILE A 39 -41.21 -67.08 -1.81
CA ILE A 39 -41.00 -68.27 -2.66
C ILE A 39 -42.36 -68.85 -3.08
N ASP A 40 -42.52 -68.90 -4.41
CA ASP A 40 -43.64 -69.47 -5.16
C ASP A 40 -44.79 -68.50 -5.47
N ASP A 41 -44.51 -67.52 -6.36
CA ASP A 41 -45.43 -67.17 -7.47
C ASP A 41 -44.79 -66.20 -8.50
N ILE A 42 -43.56 -66.53 -8.90
CA ILE A 42 -42.83 -65.91 -10.03
C ILE A 42 -43.48 -66.23 -11.40
N ILE A 43 -44.66 -66.86 -11.44
CA ILE A 43 -45.33 -67.25 -12.70
C ILE A 43 -46.70 -66.58 -12.90
N THR A 44 -47.27 -65.88 -11.90
CA THR A 44 -48.63 -65.29 -12.03
C THR A 44 -48.67 -63.75 -12.16
N ILE A 45 -47.62 -63.01 -11.76
CA ILE A 45 -47.55 -61.55 -11.98
C ILE A 45 -47.07 -61.20 -13.41
N THR A 46 -46.36 -62.11 -14.07
CA THR A 46 -45.88 -61.93 -15.45
C THR A 46 -47.03 -61.94 -16.48
N PHE A 47 -48.18 -62.55 -16.17
CA PHE A 47 -49.35 -62.55 -17.06
C PHE A 47 -50.26 -61.31 -16.91
N ILE A 48 -50.41 -60.75 -15.71
CA ILE A 48 -51.22 -59.54 -15.50
C ILE A 48 -50.48 -58.28 -15.98
N MET A 49 -49.15 -58.20 -15.83
CA MET A 49 -48.36 -57.09 -16.39
C MET A 49 -48.26 -57.13 -17.92
N LYS A 50 -48.46 -58.29 -18.58
CA LYS A 50 -48.56 -58.37 -20.04
C LYS A 50 -49.90 -57.85 -20.57
N TYR A 51 -51.01 -58.05 -19.86
CA TYR A 51 -52.32 -57.53 -20.29
C TYR A 51 -52.46 -56.00 -20.10
N ILE A 52 -51.87 -55.44 -19.04
CA ILE A 52 -51.82 -53.98 -18.85
C ILE A 52 -50.86 -53.32 -19.86
N ARG A 53 -49.72 -53.96 -20.17
CA ARG A 53 -48.83 -53.53 -21.25
C ARG A 53 -49.47 -53.66 -22.64
N PHE A 54 -50.31 -54.66 -22.91
CA PHE A 54 -51.01 -54.79 -24.19
C PHE A 54 -52.14 -53.75 -24.38
N ILE A 55 -52.86 -53.39 -23.32
CA ILE A 55 -53.86 -52.31 -23.35
C ILE A 55 -53.18 -50.93 -23.46
N HIS A 56 -52.07 -50.69 -22.75
CA HIS A 56 -51.31 -49.43 -22.88
C HIS A 56 -50.62 -49.31 -24.25
N ILE A 57 -50.10 -50.41 -24.82
CA ILE A 57 -49.56 -50.42 -26.18
C ILE A 57 -50.67 -50.23 -27.21
N SER A 58 -51.87 -50.80 -27.03
CA SER A 58 -53.00 -50.61 -27.96
C SER A 58 -53.61 -49.20 -27.85
N PHE A 59 -53.60 -48.58 -26.66
CA PHE A 59 -54.03 -47.19 -26.46
C PHE A 59 -52.98 -46.19 -27.00
N LEU A 60 -51.67 -46.48 -26.84
CA LEU A 60 -50.59 -45.71 -27.52
C LEU A 60 -50.60 -45.92 -29.04
N LEU A 61 -50.97 -47.11 -29.54
CA LEU A 61 -51.09 -47.36 -30.98
C LEU A 61 -52.30 -46.65 -31.60
N ALA A 62 -53.42 -46.56 -30.87
CA ALA A 62 -54.58 -45.76 -31.29
C ALA A 62 -54.31 -44.25 -31.25
N ILE A 63 -53.50 -43.76 -30.29
CA ILE A 63 -53.04 -42.37 -30.25
C ILE A 63 -52.01 -42.09 -31.36
N THR A 64 -51.16 -43.05 -31.74
CA THR A 64 -50.26 -42.88 -32.90
C THR A 64 -50.97 -42.98 -34.26
N VAL A 65 -52.11 -43.67 -34.36
CA VAL A 65 -52.96 -43.65 -35.57
C VAL A 65 -53.82 -42.38 -35.65
N MET A 66 -54.18 -41.75 -34.53
CA MET A 66 -54.85 -40.43 -34.54
C MET A 66 -53.88 -39.24 -34.65
N LEU A 67 -52.63 -39.36 -34.19
CA LEU A 67 -51.56 -38.37 -34.45
C LEU A 67 -50.92 -38.53 -35.83
N ALA A 68 -51.22 -39.61 -36.55
CA ALA A 68 -51.00 -39.73 -37.99
C ALA A 68 -52.08 -38.99 -38.83
N GLY A 69 -52.98 -38.24 -38.20
CA GLY A 69 -54.05 -37.47 -38.82
C GLY A 69 -53.75 -35.98 -39.09
N CYS A 70 -52.56 -35.47 -38.74
CA CYS A 70 -52.07 -34.15 -39.14
C CYS A 70 -50.56 -34.20 -39.40
N ARG A 71 -50.14 -34.96 -40.41
CA ARG A 71 -48.93 -34.61 -41.18
C ARG A 71 -49.39 -33.76 -42.35
N ASP A 72 -49.35 -32.44 -42.21
CA ASP A 72 -49.32 -31.56 -43.37
C ASP A 72 -47.86 -31.21 -43.66
N ASP A 73 -47.42 -31.68 -44.83
CA ASP A 73 -46.33 -31.20 -45.68
C ASP A 73 -44.87 -31.20 -45.17
N ALA A 74 -44.31 -32.40 -44.93
CA ALA A 74 -42.86 -32.65 -45.02
C ALA A 74 -42.45 -33.38 -46.33
N LEU A 75 -43.29 -33.33 -47.38
CA LEU A 75 -43.04 -33.98 -48.67
C LEU A 75 -42.82 -32.99 -49.84
N GLY A 76 -42.68 -31.68 -49.57
CA GLY A 76 -42.58 -30.65 -50.61
C GLY A 76 -41.19 -30.38 -51.18
N ASP A 77 -40.11 -30.93 -50.60
CA ASP A 77 -38.74 -30.46 -50.91
C ASP A 77 -38.04 -31.23 -52.05
N PHE A 78 -38.70 -32.23 -52.65
CA PHE A 78 -38.08 -33.12 -53.65
C PHE A 78 -38.84 -33.22 -55.00
N GLY A 79 -39.68 -32.25 -55.36
CA GLY A 79 -40.43 -32.23 -56.65
C GLY A 79 -40.52 -30.85 -57.29
N ASP A 80 -40.91 -30.75 -58.56
CA ASP A 80 -41.04 -29.47 -59.29
C ASP A 80 -41.81 -28.42 -58.47
N ILE A 81 -41.41 -27.14 -58.58
CA ILE A 81 -42.06 -26.04 -57.85
C ILE A 81 -43.49 -25.90 -58.38
N GLU A 82 -44.49 -26.18 -57.53
CA GLU A 82 -45.90 -26.09 -57.92
C GLU A 82 -46.37 -24.62 -57.94
N GLU A 83 -47.21 -24.24 -58.91
CA GLU A 83 -47.86 -22.93 -58.92
C GLU A 83 -48.80 -22.78 -57.71
N GLY A 84 -48.56 -21.76 -56.87
CA GLY A 84 -49.40 -21.47 -55.70
C GLY A 84 -48.78 -20.44 -54.76
N VAL A 85 -49.52 -20.06 -53.72
CA VAL A 85 -49.04 -19.19 -52.63
C VAL A 85 -48.77 -20.04 -51.39
N ALA A 86 -47.62 -19.86 -50.77
CA ALA A 86 -47.24 -20.47 -49.50
C ALA A 86 -47.46 -19.49 -48.33
N SER A 87 -47.93 -20.02 -47.21
CA SER A 87 -47.93 -19.29 -45.93
C SER A 87 -46.57 -19.44 -45.26
N VAL A 88 -45.86 -18.34 -45.09
CA VAL A 88 -44.49 -18.31 -44.55
C VAL A 88 -44.53 -17.72 -43.15
N SER A 89 -44.19 -18.53 -42.13
CA SER A 89 -43.97 -18.05 -40.77
C SER A 89 -42.52 -17.60 -40.62
N VAL A 90 -42.30 -16.31 -40.35
CA VAL A 90 -40.99 -15.68 -40.26
C VAL A 90 -40.61 -15.54 -38.80
N LYS A 91 -39.39 -15.96 -38.45
CA LYS A 91 -38.81 -15.78 -37.11
C LYS A 91 -37.44 -15.11 -37.22
N LEU A 92 -37.21 -14.08 -36.44
CA LEU A 92 -35.91 -13.43 -36.30
C LEU A 92 -35.45 -13.47 -34.85
N SER A 93 -34.14 -13.62 -34.66
CA SER A 93 -33.50 -13.63 -33.34
C SER A 93 -32.24 -12.76 -33.36
N TRP A 94 -32.02 -11.99 -32.29
CA TRP A 94 -30.83 -11.15 -32.08
C TRP A 94 -30.49 -11.06 -30.59
N ASP A 95 -29.26 -10.63 -30.26
CA ASP A 95 -28.85 -10.39 -28.87
C ASP A 95 -29.38 -9.02 -28.39
N ARG A 96 -30.12 -8.97 -27.28
CA ARG A 96 -30.78 -7.73 -26.78
C ARG A 96 -30.10 -7.20 -25.50
N GLY A 97 -30.13 -5.88 -25.31
CA GLY A 97 -29.75 -5.21 -24.06
C GLY A 97 -30.90 -5.13 -23.05
N ASP A 98 -30.59 -4.93 -21.77
CA ASP A 98 -31.59 -4.52 -20.77
C ASP A 98 -31.71 -3.00 -20.73
N GLU A 99 -32.79 -2.47 -20.15
CA GLU A 99 -32.93 -1.03 -19.90
C GLU A 99 -31.77 -0.50 -19.03
N VAL A 100 -31.04 0.48 -19.58
CA VAL A 100 -29.89 1.12 -18.93
C VAL A 100 -30.37 2.22 -17.97
N GLY A 101 -30.06 2.05 -16.68
CA GLY A 101 -30.03 3.15 -15.72
C GLY A 101 -28.81 4.04 -15.98
N ILE A 102 -29.04 5.31 -16.22
CA ILE A 102 -28.01 6.33 -16.43
C ILE A 102 -27.28 6.59 -15.12
N ASP A 103 -26.06 6.07 -14.98
CA ASP A 103 -24.93 6.82 -14.41
C ASP A 103 -23.63 6.02 -14.52
N SER A 104 -22.66 6.52 -15.27
CA SER A 104 -21.24 6.64 -14.91
C SER A 104 -20.37 6.90 -16.15
N ARG A 105 -19.21 7.52 -15.90
CA ARG A 105 -18.36 8.17 -16.89
C ARG A 105 -17.24 7.24 -17.38
N ALA A 106 -16.87 7.43 -18.65
CA ALA A 106 -15.62 7.07 -19.35
C ALA A 106 -15.57 5.82 -20.25
N GLY A 107 -16.65 5.04 -20.38
CA GLY A 107 -16.80 4.01 -21.43
C GLY A 107 -18.26 3.70 -21.74
N ASP A 108 -18.52 3.08 -22.89
CA ASP A 108 -19.89 2.78 -23.31
C ASP A 108 -20.37 1.48 -22.67
N PRO A 109 -21.59 1.46 -22.08
CA PRO A 109 -22.23 0.24 -21.62
C PRO A 109 -22.20 -0.85 -22.70
N GLY A 110 -21.84 -2.08 -22.31
CA GLY A 110 -21.67 -3.20 -23.24
C GLY A 110 -22.93 -3.59 -24.00
N ASP A 111 -24.10 -3.08 -23.57
CA ASP A 111 -25.43 -3.27 -24.15
C ASP A 111 -25.95 -2.13 -25.03
N MET A 112 -25.18 -1.05 -25.21
CA MET A 112 -25.61 0.18 -25.90
C MET A 112 -26.10 0.00 -27.36
N ILE A 113 -25.55 -0.95 -28.14
CA ILE A 113 -25.87 -1.12 -29.57
C ILE A 113 -26.66 -2.39 -29.91
N GLN A 114 -27.36 -2.96 -28.93
CA GLN A 114 -27.95 -4.30 -29.05
C GLN A 114 -29.43 -4.29 -29.45
N ASP A 115 -30.12 -3.18 -29.27
CA ASP A 115 -31.54 -3.09 -29.59
C ASP A 115 -31.78 -2.88 -31.10
N ILE A 116 -32.85 -3.51 -31.60
CA ILE A 116 -33.38 -3.25 -32.95
C ILE A 116 -34.47 -2.18 -32.85
N LYS A 117 -34.18 -1.00 -33.39
CA LYS A 117 -35.09 0.16 -33.51
C LYS A 117 -35.89 0.14 -34.81
N SER A 118 -35.34 -0.46 -35.87
CA SER A 118 -35.99 -0.62 -37.18
C SER A 118 -35.55 -1.92 -37.83
N LEU A 119 -36.44 -2.58 -38.59
CA LEU A 119 -36.17 -3.83 -39.29
C LEU A 119 -36.77 -3.80 -40.71
N TYR A 120 -36.00 -4.23 -41.69
CA TYR A 120 -36.40 -4.37 -43.08
C TYR A 120 -36.11 -5.78 -43.55
N MET A 121 -37.03 -6.34 -44.35
CA MET A 121 -36.84 -7.63 -45.00
C MET A 121 -36.78 -7.43 -46.51
N PHE A 122 -35.76 -8.01 -47.13
CA PHE A 122 -35.56 -7.96 -48.57
C PHE A 122 -35.68 -9.36 -49.15
N ILE A 123 -36.53 -9.52 -50.17
CA ILE A 123 -36.79 -10.77 -50.87
C ILE A 123 -36.34 -10.58 -52.32
N TYR A 124 -35.43 -11.43 -52.77
CA TYR A 124 -34.92 -11.47 -54.13
C TYR A 124 -35.37 -12.76 -54.80
N ASP A 125 -35.65 -12.71 -56.10
CA ASP A 125 -35.91 -13.90 -56.91
C ASP A 125 -34.65 -14.78 -57.08
N LYS A 126 -34.80 -15.95 -57.72
CA LYS A 126 -33.71 -16.89 -57.98
C LYS A 126 -32.54 -16.28 -58.79
N ASP A 127 -32.82 -15.25 -59.58
CA ASP A 127 -31.85 -14.57 -60.44
C ASP A 127 -31.16 -13.40 -59.70
N GLY A 128 -31.55 -13.14 -58.44
CA GLY A 128 -30.95 -12.15 -57.56
C GLY A 128 -31.55 -10.74 -57.69
N ASN A 129 -32.67 -10.57 -58.39
CA ASN A 129 -33.35 -9.28 -58.55
C ASN A 129 -34.37 -9.05 -57.44
N LEU A 130 -34.53 -7.80 -57.00
CA LEU A 130 -35.44 -7.45 -55.92
C LEU A 130 -36.88 -7.80 -56.32
N TYR A 131 -37.46 -8.77 -55.62
CA TYR A 131 -38.85 -9.17 -55.78
C TYR A 131 -39.75 -8.34 -54.86
N LYS A 132 -39.34 -8.15 -53.60
CA LYS A 132 -40.12 -7.43 -52.59
C LYS A 132 -39.22 -6.85 -51.50
N ASP A 133 -39.45 -5.58 -51.14
CA ASP A 133 -38.94 -4.94 -49.92
C ASP A 133 -40.10 -4.73 -48.93
N ARG A 134 -39.88 -5.02 -47.65
CA ARG A 134 -40.90 -4.93 -46.59
C ARG A 134 -40.33 -4.23 -45.36
N TYR A 135 -41.11 -3.32 -44.78
CA TYR A 135 -40.71 -2.54 -43.60
C TYR A 135 -41.44 -2.98 -42.33
N TYR A 136 -40.68 -3.01 -41.23
CA TYR A 136 -41.13 -3.34 -39.88
C TYR A 136 -40.51 -2.33 -38.90
N THR A 137 -41.34 -1.51 -38.23
CA THR A 137 -40.84 -0.71 -37.08
C THR A 137 -41.06 -1.52 -35.81
N VAL A 138 -39.99 -1.97 -35.16
CA VAL A 138 -40.07 -2.64 -33.85
C VAL A 138 -39.92 -1.56 -32.78
N THR A 139 -41.05 -0.97 -32.38
CA THR A 139 -41.13 -0.15 -31.18
C THR A 139 -42.34 -0.66 -30.38
N ASP A 140 -42.03 -1.25 -29.22
CA ASP A 140 -42.85 -1.30 -28.00
C ASP A 140 -44.37 -1.19 -28.20
N GLU A 141 -45.05 -2.34 -28.11
CA GLU A 141 -46.51 -2.57 -27.96
C GLU A 141 -47.45 -1.90 -29.00
N ASN A 142 -47.00 -0.93 -29.80
CA ASN A 142 -47.79 -0.08 -30.71
C ASN A 142 -47.08 0.22 -32.07
N GLY A 143 -46.06 -0.55 -32.46
CA GLY A 143 -45.29 -0.33 -33.69
C GLY A 143 -46.11 -0.40 -34.99
N THR A 144 -45.72 0.40 -35.99
CA THR A 144 -46.32 0.38 -37.34
C THR A 144 -45.65 -0.70 -38.20
N HIS A 145 -46.43 -1.65 -38.70
CA HIS A 145 -46.00 -2.73 -39.59
C HIS A 145 -46.81 -2.73 -40.89
N ASP A 146 -46.28 -3.36 -41.94
CA ASP A 146 -47.00 -3.53 -43.21
C ASP A 146 -48.33 -4.28 -43.01
N SER A 147 -49.42 -3.73 -43.56
CA SER A 147 -50.78 -4.28 -43.47
C SER A 147 -50.96 -5.70 -44.01
N GLU A 148 -50.03 -6.19 -44.82
CA GLU A 148 -50.05 -7.56 -45.36
C GLU A 148 -49.55 -8.62 -44.37
N LEU A 149 -48.98 -8.21 -43.23
CA LEU A 149 -48.41 -9.11 -42.22
C LEU A 149 -49.46 -9.50 -41.19
N LYS A 150 -49.45 -10.76 -40.80
CA LYS A 150 -50.39 -11.32 -39.83
C LYS A 150 -49.63 -11.82 -38.60
N ASN A 151 -50.28 -11.83 -37.45
CA ASN A 151 -49.75 -12.42 -36.21
C ASN A 151 -48.36 -11.88 -35.79
N VAL A 152 -48.12 -10.58 -35.98
CA VAL A 152 -46.86 -9.94 -35.56
C VAL A 152 -46.74 -9.98 -34.04
N ASN A 153 -45.67 -10.60 -33.55
CA ASN A 153 -45.31 -10.69 -32.14
C ASN A 153 -43.82 -10.38 -31.97
N VAL A 154 -43.50 -9.52 -31.01
CA VAL A 154 -42.14 -9.24 -30.58
C VAL A 154 -42.08 -9.47 -29.09
N ASP A 155 -41.14 -10.30 -28.63
CA ASP A 155 -40.96 -10.54 -27.20
C ASP A 155 -39.50 -10.85 -26.83
N ASN A 156 -39.26 -10.95 -25.51
CA ASN A 156 -37.96 -11.06 -24.88
C ASN A 156 -37.72 -12.41 -24.20
N GLY A 157 -38.05 -13.51 -24.89
CA GLY A 157 -37.73 -14.86 -24.39
C GLY A 157 -36.28 -15.29 -24.60
N ASP A 158 -35.73 -16.12 -23.71
CA ASP A 158 -34.47 -16.84 -23.95
C ASP A 158 -34.66 -17.80 -25.15
N ASN A 159 -33.98 -17.49 -26.26
CA ASN A 159 -34.07 -18.24 -27.51
C ASN A 159 -32.79 -19.04 -27.82
N ARG A 160 -31.88 -19.18 -26.83
CA ARG A 160 -30.71 -20.06 -26.94
C ARG A 160 -31.14 -21.51 -27.08
N GLU A 161 -30.39 -22.29 -27.88
CA GLU A 161 -30.62 -23.73 -27.95
C GLU A 161 -30.30 -24.40 -26.59
N ASP A 162 -30.93 -25.53 -26.25
CA ASP A 162 -30.78 -26.16 -24.92
C ASP A 162 -29.33 -26.59 -24.60
N ASN A 163 -28.50 -26.81 -25.63
CA ASN A 163 -27.06 -27.06 -25.55
C ASN A 163 -26.20 -25.79 -25.40
N GLU A 164 -26.77 -24.60 -25.63
CA GLU A 164 -26.12 -23.28 -25.49
C GLU A 164 -26.42 -22.63 -24.13
N LYS A 165 -27.31 -23.23 -23.33
CA LYS A 165 -27.52 -22.91 -21.91
C LYS A 165 -26.39 -23.51 -21.07
N GLY A 166 -25.18 -22.94 -21.18
CA GLY A 166 -24.00 -23.39 -20.46
C GLY A 166 -24.16 -23.31 -18.93
N GLU A 167 -23.44 -24.17 -18.19
CA GLU A 167 -23.50 -24.34 -16.72
C GLU A 167 -23.14 -23.08 -15.90
N ASN A 168 -22.59 -22.01 -16.50
CA ASN A 168 -22.06 -20.84 -15.78
C ASN A 168 -22.73 -19.49 -16.13
N GLY A 169 -23.73 -19.42 -17.02
CA GLY A 169 -24.49 -18.17 -17.27
C GLY A 169 -23.76 -17.02 -17.98
N LEU A 170 -22.52 -17.20 -18.44
CA LEU A 170 -21.63 -16.16 -19.02
C LEU A 170 -21.89 -15.77 -20.50
N GLY A 171 -22.93 -16.30 -21.11
CA GLY A 171 -23.36 -15.94 -22.47
C GLY A 171 -24.57 -15.01 -22.42
N ASP A 172 -24.64 -14.04 -23.34
CA ASP A 172 -25.74 -13.07 -23.51
C ASP A 172 -27.10 -13.73 -23.21
N ALA A 173 -27.63 -13.47 -22.01
CA ALA A 173 -28.74 -14.23 -21.44
C ALA A 173 -30.12 -13.79 -21.98
N LEU A 174 -30.15 -12.70 -22.76
CA LEU A 174 -31.35 -12.05 -23.28
C LEU A 174 -31.22 -11.86 -24.79
N GLN A 175 -32.09 -12.55 -25.53
CA GLN A 175 -32.15 -12.44 -26.98
C GLN A 175 -33.56 -11.99 -27.39
N GLY A 176 -33.66 -10.90 -28.16
CA GLY A 176 -34.93 -10.45 -28.69
C GLY A 176 -35.41 -11.40 -29.79
N ARG A 177 -36.74 -11.59 -29.89
CA ARG A 177 -37.36 -12.27 -31.04
C ARG A 177 -38.46 -11.45 -31.68
N ALA A 178 -38.56 -11.55 -33.00
CA ALA A 178 -39.68 -11.05 -33.78
C ALA A 178 -40.25 -12.21 -34.62
N GLN A 179 -41.56 -12.40 -34.57
CA GLN A 179 -42.29 -13.40 -35.34
C GLN A 179 -43.47 -12.75 -36.06
N PHE A 180 -43.70 -13.13 -37.31
CA PHE A 180 -44.88 -12.73 -38.07
C PHE A 180 -45.12 -13.72 -39.21
N ASP A 181 -46.35 -13.73 -39.73
CA ASP A 181 -46.72 -14.55 -40.87
C ASP A 181 -46.92 -13.68 -42.12
N MET A 182 -46.51 -14.20 -43.28
CA MET A 182 -46.72 -13.57 -44.58
C MET A 182 -47.10 -14.59 -45.64
N GLU A 183 -47.53 -14.09 -46.81
CA GLU A 183 -47.80 -14.90 -47.99
C GLU A 183 -46.73 -14.63 -49.07
N LEU A 184 -46.14 -15.70 -49.61
CA LEU A 184 -45.14 -15.64 -50.67
C LEU A 184 -45.49 -16.68 -51.74
N PRO A 185 -45.44 -16.36 -53.05
CA PRO A 185 -45.58 -17.39 -54.08
C PRO A 185 -44.55 -18.50 -53.88
N ARG A 186 -44.92 -19.72 -54.26
CA ARG A 186 -43.98 -20.84 -54.23
C ARG A 186 -42.88 -20.60 -55.28
N GLY A 187 -41.63 -20.78 -54.87
CA GLY A 187 -40.47 -20.35 -55.65
C GLY A 187 -39.15 -20.50 -54.91
N GLU A 188 -38.07 -20.10 -55.58
CA GLU A 188 -36.73 -19.99 -55.01
C GLU A 188 -36.40 -18.53 -54.76
N TYR A 189 -35.99 -18.21 -53.52
CA TYR A 189 -35.76 -16.83 -53.08
C TYR A 189 -34.50 -16.69 -52.24
N TYR A 190 -33.82 -15.55 -52.36
CA TYR A 190 -32.85 -15.10 -51.36
C TYR A 190 -33.54 -14.09 -50.45
N ILE A 191 -33.51 -14.33 -49.14
CA ILE A 191 -34.22 -13.50 -48.16
C ILE A 191 -33.22 -13.01 -47.13
N TYR A 192 -33.25 -11.69 -46.86
CA TYR A 192 -32.34 -11.01 -45.93
C TYR A 192 -33.10 -10.12 -44.94
N ALA A 193 -32.53 -9.98 -43.75
CA ALA A 193 -32.97 -9.06 -42.70
C ALA A 193 -31.94 -7.94 -42.53
N VAL A 194 -32.41 -6.70 -42.40
CA VAL A 194 -31.57 -5.51 -42.20
C VAL A 194 -32.18 -4.69 -41.07
N ALA A 195 -31.41 -4.41 -40.02
CA ALA A 195 -31.90 -3.64 -38.88
C ALA A 195 -31.05 -2.39 -38.60
N ASN A 196 -31.69 -1.39 -37.98
CA ASN A 196 -31.10 -0.10 -37.61
C ASN A 196 -30.52 0.69 -38.79
N VAL A 197 -31.12 0.52 -39.97
CA VAL A 197 -30.78 1.25 -41.19
C VAL A 197 -31.98 2.07 -41.62
N ASN A 198 -31.75 3.33 -42.00
CA ASN A 198 -32.77 4.20 -42.59
C ASN A 198 -32.97 3.88 -44.08
N VAL A 199 -33.49 2.69 -44.37
CA VAL A 199 -33.76 2.22 -45.74
C VAL A 199 -34.64 3.19 -46.57
N PRO A 200 -35.65 3.90 -46.01
CA PRO A 200 -36.47 4.86 -46.78
C PRO A 200 -35.66 6.03 -47.33
N ALA A 201 -34.52 6.35 -46.71
CA ALA A 201 -33.59 7.36 -47.20
C ALA A 201 -32.60 6.81 -48.26
N LEU A 202 -32.60 5.51 -48.54
CA LEU A 202 -31.76 4.89 -49.56
C LEU A 202 -32.48 4.86 -50.92
N ASP A 203 -31.72 5.17 -51.98
CA ASP A 203 -32.18 4.97 -53.36
C ASP A 203 -32.44 3.47 -53.61
N LYS A 204 -33.59 3.12 -54.19
CA LYS A 204 -33.97 1.76 -54.59
C LYS A 204 -32.91 1.07 -55.44
N GLU A 205 -32.17 1.84 -56.22
CA GLU A 205 -31.09 1.30 -57.04
C GLU A 205 -29.92 0.72 -56.22
N LYS A 206 -29.73 1.17 -54.97
CA LYS A 206 -28.69 0.64 -54.07
C LYS A 206 -28.99 -0.75 -53.53
N TYR A 207 -30.21 -1.25 -53.68
CA TYR A 207 -30.62 -2.59 -53.23
C TYR A 207 -31.43 -3.35 -54.27
N SER A 208 -31.37 -2.95 -55.55
CA SER A 208 -32.11 -3.58 -56.65
C SER A 208 -31.68 -5.03 -56.95
N THR A 209 -30.50 -5.43 -56.46
CA THR A 209 -29.98 -6.82 -56.50
C THR A 209 -29.38 -7.19 -55.15
N ARG A 210 -29.29 -8.48 -54.84
CA ARG A 210 -28.72 -8.96 -53.57
C ARG A 210 -27.26 -8.52 -53.39
N GLU A 211 -26.48 -8.46 -54.47
CA GLU A 211 -25.09 -8.02 -54.47
C GLU A 211 -24.98 -6.54 -54.08
N LYS A 212 -25.87 -5.69 -54.63
CA LYS A 212 -25.90 -4.27 -54.28
C LYS A 212 -26.33 -4.05 -52.83
N LEU A 213 -27.32 -4.79 -52.32
CA LEU A 213 -27.72 -4.73 -50.91
C LEU A 213 -26.56 -5.06 -49.97
N LYS A 214 -25.86 -6.16 -50.22
CA LYS A 214 -24.71 -6.58 -49.38
C LYS A 214 -23.55 -5.60 -49.42
N ALA A 215 -23.39 -4.88 -50.54
CA ALA A 215 -22.34 -3.88 -50.76
C ALA A 215 -22.63 -2.49 -50.18
N ILE A 216 -23.82 -2.24 -49.59
CA ILE A 216 -24.10 -0.98 -48.90
C ILE A 216 -23.12 -0.82 -47.74
N SER A 217 -22.36 0.27 -47.74
CA SER A 217 -21.38 0.59 -46.69
C SER A 217 -21.90 1.67 -45.74
N PHE A 218 -21.55 1.55 -44.48
CA PHE A 218 -21.85 2.50 -43.42
C PHE A 218 -20.55 3.01 -42.82
N ASP A 219 -20.43 4.32 -42.68
CA ASP A 219 -19.28 4.95 -42.04
C ASP A 219 -19.37 4.77 -40.51
N TRP A 220 -18.21 4.70 -39.85
CA TRP A 220 -18.11 4.60 -38.40
C TRP A 220 -18.33 5.97 -37.75
N ASP A 221 -19.29 6.06 -36.83
CA ASP A 221 -19.50 7.26 -36.04
C ASP A 221 -18.59 7.23 -34.81
N LEU A 222 -17.53 8.04 -34.83
CA LEU A 222 -16.61 8.23 -33.70
C LEU A 222 -17.23 9.00 -32.52
N THR A 223 -18.32 9.74 -32.76
CA THR A 223 -18.90 10.66 -31.78
C THR A 223 -20.02 10.02 -30.96
N ASP A 224 -20.82 9.17 -31.59
CA ASP A 224 -21.94 8.48 -30.94
C ASP A 224 -21.95 6.99 -31.31
N THR A 225 -21.45 6.17 -30.38
CA THR A 225 -21.39 4.71 -30.54
C THR A 225 -22.76 4.09 -30.81
N GLY A 226 -23.86 4.68 -30.30
CA GLY A 226 -25.23 4.22 -30.52
C GLY A 226 -25.64 4.19 -32.00
N ASN A 227 -25.00 5.01 -32.84
CA ASN A 227 -25.26 5.08 -34.28
C ASN A 227 -24.60 3.94 -35.06
N ASN A 228 -23.68 3.17 -34.46
CA ASN A 228 -23.00 2.02 -35.10
C ASN A 228 -23.73 0.69 -34.86
N SER A 229 -25.06 0.73 -34.71
CA SER A 229 -25.91 -0.40 -34.32
C SER A 229 -26.54 -1.16 -35.49
N GLN A 230 -26.07 -0.94 -36.73
CA GLN A 230 -26.59 -1.62 -37.93
C GLN A 230 -26.43 -3.15 -37.82
N MET A 231 -27.41 -3.88 -38.35
CA MET A 231 -27.39 -5.34 -38.33
C MET A 231 -27.87 -5.96 -39.64
N PHE A 232 -27.40 -7.17 -39.93
CA PHE A 232 -27.72 -7.94 -41.13
C PHE A 232 -27.93 -9.42 -40.80
N GLY A 233 -28.86 -10.09 -41.49
CA GLY A 233 -29.13 -11.52 -41.31
C GLY A 233 -29.57 -12.21 -42.58
N VAL A 234 -29.22 -13.50 -42.71
CA VAL A 234 -29.60 -14.38 -43.84
C VAL A 234 -30.59 -15.42 -43.34
N PHE A 235 -31.70 -15.60 -44.06
CA PHE A 235 -32.72 -16.56 -43.67
C PHE A 235 -32.34 -18.01 -44.01
N SER A 236 -32.84 -18.93 -43.19
CA SER A 236 -32.73 -20.38 -43.32
C SER A 236 -34.11 -21.02 -43.26
N LEU A 237 -34.29 -22.19 -43.88
CA LEU A 237 -35.58 -22.86 -44.01
C LEU A 237 -35.79 -23.89 -42.90
N ASN A 238 -36.97 -23.87 -42.29
CA ASN A 238 -37.56 -24.80 -41.31
C ASN A 238 -36.80 -25.01 -39.99
N THR A 239 -35.50 -24.73 -39.92
CA THR A 239 -34.68 -24.87 -38.72
C THR A 239 -33.77 -23.65 -38.55
N PRO A 240 -33.70 -23.04 -37.35
CA PRO A 240 -32.72 -22.00 -37.05
C PRO A 240 -31.30 -22.43 -37.42
N ASN A 241 -30.53 -21.54 -38.04
CA ASN A 241 -29.14 -21.82 -38.42
C ASN A 241 -28.26 -20.57 -38.28
N ARG A 242 -27.41 -20.52 -37.24
CA ARG A 242 -26.46 -19.41 -37.00
C ARG A 242 -25.41 -19.24 -38.10
N LYS A 243 -25.20 -20.27 -38.93
CA LYS A 243 -24.26 -20.29 -40.05
C LYS A 243 -24.99 -20.26 -41.40
N ALA A 244 -26.22 -19.74 -41.44
CA ALA A 244 -26.96 -19.57 -42.69
C ALA A 244 -26.14 -18.74 -43.69
N THR A 245 -26.00 -19.27 -44.90
CA THR A 245 -25.31 -18.60 -46.02
C THR A 245 -26.28 -18.43 -47.19
N ASP A 246 -26.04 -17.44 -48.04
CA ASP A 246 -26.80 -17.20 -49.27
C ASP A 246 -26.19 -17.88 -50.50
N ALA A 247 -25.44 -18.98 -50.31
CA ALA A 247 -24.82 -19.75 -51.38
C ALA A 247 -25.84 -20.42 -52.31
N THR A 248 -27.02 -20.78 -51.79
CA THR A 248 -28.15 -21.35 -52.53
C THR A 248 -29.45 -20.67 -52.11
N PRO A 249 -30.43 -20.47 -53.02
CA PRO A 249 -31.70 -19.83 -52.66
C PRO A 249 -32.55 -20.75 -51.77
N LEU A 250 -33.42 -20.16 -50.96
CA LEU A 250 -34.41 -20.87 -50.16
C LEU A 250 -35.54 -21.35 -51.05
N ARG A 251 -35.83 -22.65 -51.00
CA ARG A 251 -36.90 -23.27 -51.79
C ARG A 251 -38.21 -23.30 -51.00
N ILE A 252 -39.13 -22.42 -51.37
CA ILE A 252 -40.45 -22.27 -50.75
C ILE A 252 -41.46 -23.05 -51.60
N ASN A 253 -41.68 -24.34 -51.31
CA ASN A 253 -42.56 -25.21 -52.13
C ASN A 253 -43.72 -25.85 -51.36
N ALA A 254 -43.67 -25.91 -50.03
CA ALA A 254 -44.76 -26.42 -49.20
C ALA A 254 -45.89 -25.38 -49.03
N LYS A 255 -47.11 -25.82 -48.72
CA LYS A 255 -48.24 -24.92 -48.42
C LYS A 255 -47.97 -24.00 -47.22
N SER A 256 -47.21 -24.50 -46.24
CA SER A 256 -46.75 -23.73 -45.09
C SER A 256 -45.28 -24.04 -44.83
N VAL A 257 -44.46 -23.00 -44.61
CA VAL A 257 -43.04 -23.12 -44.28
C VAL A 257 -42.67 -22.14 -43.17
N MET A 258 -41.62 -22.44 -42.42
CA MET A 258 -41.03 -21.51 -41.46
C MET A 258 -39.67 -21.06 -41.96
N ILE A 259 -39.36 -19.77 -41.90
CA ILE A 259 -38.02 -19.25 -42.16
C ILE A 259 -37.48 -18.57 -40.90
N HIS A 260 -36.20 -18.78 -40.62
CA HIS A 260 -35.52 -18.21 -39.46
C HIS A 260 -34.25 -17.45 -39.87
N SER A 261 -34.01 -16.29 -39.25
CA SER A 261 -32.77 -15.52 -39.42
C SER A 261 -32.17 -15.08 -38.08
N TRP A 262 -30.87 -15.30 -37.93
CA TRP A 262 -30.06 -14.65 -36.89
C TRP A 262 -29.56 -13.31 -37.41
N VAL A 263 -30.03 -12.22 -36.78
CA VAL A 263 -29.66 -10.87 -37.15
C VAL A 263 -28.40 -10.48 -36.37
N ARG A 264 -27.32 -10.17 -37.08
CA ARG A 264 -25.98 -9.93 -36.52
C ARG A 264 -25.58 -8.49 -36.70
N ARG A 265 -25.07 -7.85 -35.64
CA ARG A 265 -24.46 -6.52 -35.72
C ARG A 265 -23.30 -6.49 -36.71
N LEU A 266 -23.10 -5.35 -37.36
CA LEU A 266 -21.88 -5.05 -38.12
C LEU A 266 -20.71 -4.76 -37.17
N ALA A 267 -21.00 -4.14 -36.02
CA ALA A 267 -20.04 -3.86 -34.98
C ALA A 267 -19.85 -5.06 -34.02
N SER A 268 -18.70 -5.06 -33.37
CA SER A 268 -18.28 -5.97 -32.31
C SER A 268 -17.85 -5.16 -31.09
N LYS A 269 -17.65 -5.84 -29.97
CA LYS A 269 -17.22 -5.21 -28.71
C LYS A 269 -16.06 -5.96 -28.09
N VAL A 270 -15.24 -5.24 -27.34
CA VAL A 270 -14.15 -5.82 -26.55
C VAL A 270 -14.18 -5.28 -25.12
N THR A 271 -13.98 -6.19 -24.18
CA THR A 271 -13.81 -5.92 -22.75
C THR A 271 -12.42 -6.37 -22.33
N VAL A 272 -11.76 -5.59 -21.47
CA VAL A 272 -10.40 -5.86 -21.00
C VAL A 272 -10.39 -6.05 -19.48
N ALA A 273 -9.79 -7.15 -19.03
CA ALA A 273 -9.51 -7.46 -17.63
C ALA A 273 -7.99 -7.55 -17.40
N PHE A 274 -7.57 -7.50 -16.14
CA PHE A 274 -6.16 -7.58 -15.73
C PHE A 274 -5.99 -8.71 -14.73
N ASP A 275 -4.89 -9.45 -14.79
CA ASP A 275 -4.49 -10.49 -13.83
C ASP A 275 -2.99 -10.36 -13.53
N GLY A 276 -2.66 -9.93 -12.31
CA GLY A 276 -1.30 -9.75 -11.80
C GLY A 276 -0.83 -10.83 -10.84
N SER A 277 -1.58 -11.91 -10.65
CA SER A 277 -1.30 -12.97 -9.65
C SER A 277 -0.02 -13.79 -9.87
N GLU A 278 0.72 -13.51 -10.95
CA GLU A 278 2.01 -14.13 -11.27
C GLU A 278 3.15 -13.10 -11.35
N LEU A 279 2.91 -11.84 -10.95
CA LEU A 279 3.96 -10.83 -10.81
C LEU A 279 4.92 -11.19 -9.67
N TYR A 280 6.14 -10.67 -9.72
CA TYR A 280 7.00 -10.66 -8.53
C TYR A 280 6.51 -9.60 -7.54
N ASP A 281 6.67 -9.84 -6.24
CA ASP A 281 6.12 -8.99 -5.16
C ASP A 281 6.60 -7.53 -5.19
N ASN A 282 7.73 -7.28 -5.83
CA ASN A 282 8.36 -5.97 -5.99
C ASN A 282 7.98 -5.27 -7.30
N VAL A 283 6.99 -5.79 -8.03
CA VAL A 283 6.55 -5.28 -9.34
C VAL A 283 5.13 -4.74 -9.23
N GLN A 284 4.94 -3.52 -9.73
CA GLN A 284 3.68 -2.81 -9.78
C GLN A 284 3.48 -2.22 -11.17
N VAL A 285 2.27 -2.35 -11.71
CA VAL A 285 1.89 -1.76 -13.00
C VAL A 285 0.66 -0.86 -12.80
N TYR A 286 0.85 0.44 -12.95
CA TYR A 286 -0.19 1.46 -12.81
C TYR A 286 -0.88 1.67 -14.15
N ILE A 287 -2.11 1.19 -14.32
CA ILE A 287 -2.84 1.25 -15.60
C ILE A 287 -3.46 2.64 -15.77
N GLU A 288 -3.17 3.32 -16.88
CA GLU A 288 -3.66 4.67 -17.18
C GLU A 288 -4.84 4.64 -18.14
N THR A 289 -4.65 4.03 -19.32
CA THR A 289 -5.67 4.01 -20.38
C THR A 289 -5.74 2.66 -21.11
N ILE A 290 -6.92 2.39 -21.68
CA ILE A 290 -7.19 1.25 -22.56
C ILE A 290 -7.84 1.81 -23.83
N THR A 291 -7.20 1.59 -24.98
CA THR A 291 -7.63 2.20 -26.25
C THR A 291 -7.73 1.16 -27.35
N ILE A 292 -8.79 1.25 -28.16
CA ILE A 292 -8.90 0.48 -29.39
C ILE A 292 -8.35 1.28 -30.56
N HIS A 293 -7.48 0.65 -31.35
CA HIS A 293 -6.79 1.27 -32.48
C HIS A 293 -7.13 0.57 -33.79
N ASP A 294 -6.96 1.30 -34.88
CA ASP A 294 -7.10 0.77 -36.24
C ASP A 294 -8.47 0.14 -36.50
N ILE A 295 -9.50 0.93 -36.20
CA ILE A 295 -10.88 0.56 -36.50
C ILE A 295 -11.22 0.92 -37.96
N PRO A 296 -11.93 0.07 -38.70
CA PRO A 296 -12.37 0.40 -40.06
C PRO A 296 -13.21 1.68 -40.10
N GLN A 297 -12.95 2.56 -41.07
CA GLN A 297 -13.76 3.77 -41.29
C GLN A 297 -15.17 3.46 -41.78
N SER A 298 -15.36 2.31 -42.42
CA SER A 298 -16.68 1.84 -42.84
C SER A 298 -16.79 0.32 -42.82
N CYS A 299 -18.03 -0.18 -42.81
CA CYS A 299 -18.33 -1.60 -42.88
C CYS A 299 -19.50 -1.84 -43.83
N THR A 300 -19.37 -2.87 -44.68
CA THR A 300 -20.46 -3.27 -45.56
C THR A 300 -21.51 -4.10 -44.83
N LEU A 301 -22.75 -4.03 -45.32
CA LEU A 301 -23.91 -4.65 -44.71
C LEU A 301 -23.80 -6.19 -44.67
N GLY A 302 -23.37 -6.81 -45.76
CA GLY A 302 -23.35 -8.28 -45.89
C GLY A 302 -22.12 -8.90 -46.54
N ASN A 303 -21.19 -8.11 -47.09
CA ASN A 303 -19.90 -8.64 -47.55
C ASN A 303 -18.87 -8.60 -46.41
N GLU A 304 -17.85 -9.46 -46.48
CA GLU A 304 -16.72 -9.40 -45.55
C GLU A 304 -15.98 -8.07 -45.71
N ASN A 305 -15.59 -7.48 -44.58
CA ASN A 305 -14.89 -6.21 -44.56
C ASN A 305 -13.36 -6.41 -44.49
N HIS A 306 -12.66 -6.08 -45.58
CA HIS A 306 -11.20 -6.23 -45.69
C HIS A 306 -10.52 -4.86 -45.90
N PRO A 307 -10.44 -4.00 -44.88
CA PRO A 307 -9.74 -2.72 -45.01
C PRO A 307 -8.26 -2.95 -45.37
N GLY A 308 -7.75 -2.15 -46.31
CA GLY A 308 -6.38 -2.24 -46.84
C GLY A 308 -6.23 -3.10 -48.10
N GLY A 309 -7.02 -4.17 -48.25
CA GLY A 309 -6.88 -5.09 -49.38
C GLY A 309 -5.43 -5.57 -49.61
N SER A 310 -5.10 -5.99 -50.84
CA SER A 310 -3.74 -6.44 -51.20
C SER A 310 -2.83 -5.36 -51.80
N GLU A 311 -3.34 -4.14 -52.04
CA GLU A 311 -2.64 -3.12 -52.84
C GLU A 311 -2.28 -1.83 -52.08
N LEU A 312 -2.86 -1.56 -50.90
CA LEU A 312 -2.50 -0.38 -50.11
C LEU A 312 -1.19 -0.61 -49.34
N ALA A 313 -0.32 0.40 -49.37
CA ALA A 313 0.90 0.38 -48.57
C ALA A 313 0.59 0.62 -47.07
N PRO A 314 1.35 0.02 -46.14
CA PRO A 314 1.12 0.14 -44.69
C PRO A 314 1.07 1.57 -44.15
N LYS A 315 1.88 2.47 -44.73
CA LYS A 315 1.93 3.89 -44.40
C LYS A 315 0.63 4.64 -44.71
N ASP A 316 -0.21 4.11 -45.61
CA ASP A 316 -1.44 4.75 -46.09
C ASP A 316 -2.70 4.17 -45.40
N ARG A 317 -2.53 3.38 -44.32
CA ARG A 317 -3.61 2.66 -43.61
C ARG A 317 -4.74 3.55 -43.10
N TYR A 318 -4.43 4.77 -42.70
CA TYR A 318 -5.43 5.73 -42.18
C TYR A 318 -6.31 6.36 -43.27
N SER A 319 -6.13 5.98 -44.55
CA SER A 319 -7.11 6.27 -45.60
C SER A 319 -8.37 5.42 -45.50
N VAL A 320 -8.30 4.29 -44.77
CA VAL A 320 -9.40 3.33 -44.62
C VAL A 320 -9.65 2.91 -43.17
N LEU A 321 -8.78 3.33 -42.24
CA LEU A 321 -8.90 3.11 -40.80
C LEU A 321 -8.95 4.45 -40.04
N HIS A 322 -9.64 4.47 -38.91
CA HIS A 322 -9.40 5.48 -37.88
C HIS A 322 -8.27 4.99 -36.99
N GLU A 323 -7.27 5.84 -36.79
CA GLU A 323 -6.09 5.54 -35.97
C GLU A 323 -6.46 5.19 -34.53
N THR A 324 -7.40 5.93 -33.96
CA THR A 324 -7.84 5.78 -32.57
C THR A 324 -9.36 5.77 -32.51
N GLY A 325 -9.92 4.75 -31.87
CA GLY A 325 -11.32 4.69 -31.49
C GLY A 325 -11.57 5.32 -30.12
N LYS A 326 -12.47 4.75 -29.32
CA LYS A 326 -12.65 5.20 -27.94
C LYS A 326 -11.50 4.76 -27.04
N THR A 327 -11.27 5.57 -26.01
CA THR A 327 -10.33 5.32 -24.91
C THR A 327 -11.10 5.25 -23.61
N ILE A 328 -10.86 4.21 -22.82
CA ILE A 328 -11.26 4.14 -21.41
C ILE A 328 -10.08 4.68 -20.59
N THR A 329 -10.30 5.79 -19.89
CA THR A 329 -9.33 6.34 -18.93
C THR A 329 -9.60 5.73 -17.56
N VAL A 330 -8.64 4.93 -17.06
CA VAL A 330 -8.72 4.32 -15.72
C VAL A 330 -8.37 5.37 -14.67
N GLN A 331 -7.30 6.13 -14.91
CA GLN A 331 -6.81 7.21 -14.06
C GLN A 331 -5.86 8.10 -14.88
N GLU A 332 -5.55 9.29 -14.38
CA GLU A 332 -4.55 10.17 -14.96
C GLU A 332 -3.28 10.11 -14.12
N ILE A 333 -2.15 9.76 -14.74
CA ILE A 333 -0.83 9.77 -14.09
C ILE A 333 -0.07 10.97 -14.65
N PRO A 334 0.23 12.00 -13.83
CA PRO A 334 0.96 13.17 -14.33
C PRO A 334 2.32 12.76 -14.93
N GLU A 335 2.70 13.35 -16.07
CA GLU A 335 4.02 13.12 -16.70
C GLU A 335 5.18 13.46 -15.74
N SER A 336 4.96 14.38 -14.80
CA SER A 336 5.91 14.79 -13.76
C SER A 336 5.70 14.09 -12.41
N ALA A 337 4.87 13.04 -12.35
CA ALA A 337 4.67 12.25 -11.14
C ALA A 337 5.92 11.41 -10.85
N ASN A 338 6.98 12.10 -10.40
CA ASN A 338 8.14 11.48 -9.77
C ASN A 338 7.75 10.75 -8.46
N TYR A 339 6.53 10.97 -7.98
CA TYR A 339 5.98 10.40 -6.76
C TYR A 339 4.72 9.56 -7.08
N ILE A 340 4.91 8.28 -7.37
CA ILE A 340 3.81 7.30 -7.58
C ILE A 340 3.83 6.32 -6.41
N THR A 341 2.70 6.14 -5.74
CA THR A 341 2.55 5.18 -4.62
C THR A 341 1.29 4.34 -4.76
N PRO A 342 1.26 3.13 -4.19
CA PRO A 342 0.05 2.29 -4.12
C PRO A 342 -1.15 2.96 -3.46
N ALA A 343 -0.93 3.86 -2.51
CA ALA A 343 -2.00 4.55 -1.79
C ALA A 343 -2.71 5.62 -2.64
N THR A 344 -2.05 6.16 -3.67
CA THR A 344 -2.56 7.27 -4.47
C THR A 344 -3.03 6.87 -5.87
N PHE A 345 -2.56 5.74 -6.40
CA PHE A 345 -2.85 5.29 -7.76
C PHE A 345 -3.27 3.82 -7.80
N LEU A 346 -4.27 3.52 -8.64
CA LEU A 346 -4.69 2.15 -8.93
C LEU A 346 -3.55 1.41 -9.63
N HIS A 347 -3.30 0.18 -9.21
CA HIS A 347 -2.20 -0.60 -9.76
C HIS A 347 -2.53 -2.09 -9.75
N VAL A 348 -1.77 -2.83 -10.54
CA VAL A 348 -1.78 -4.29 -10.56
C VAL A 348 -0.49 -4.79 -9.89
N CYS A 349 -0.62 -5.66 -8.89
CA CYS A 349 0.49 -6.31 -8.19
C CYS A 349 0.11 -7.75 -7.81
N ASN A 350 1.09 -8.56 -7.39
CA ASN A 350 0.85 -9.97 -7.06
C ASN A 350 -0.02 -10.17 -5.81
N SER A 351 0.13 -9.29 -4.83
CA SER A 351 -0.46 -9.47 -3.50
C SER A 351 -1.80 -8.76 -3.38
N SER A 352 -1.78 -7.46 -3.07
CA SER A 352 -2.96 -6.74 -2.62
C SER A 352 -3.93 -6.49 -3.76
N HIS A 353 -3.44 -6.21 -4.97
CA HIS A 353 -4.28 -5.70 -6.07
C HIS A 353 -4.05 -6.50 -7.38
N PRO A 354 -4.21 -7.83 -7.40
CA PRO A 354 -3.99 -8.65 -8.60
C PRO A 354 -4.92 -8.31 -9.76
N TYR A 355 -6.08 -7.70 -9.48
CA TYR A 355 -7.08 -7.38 -10.50
C TYR A 355 -7.41 -5.88 -10.55
N LEU A 356 -6.37 -5.02 -10.43
CA LEU A 356 -6.47 -3.55 -10.48
C LEU A 356 -7.31 -2.95 -9.33
N GLY A 357 -7.37 -3.63 -8.18
CA GLY A 357 -8.15 -3.18 -7.02
C GLY A 357 -9.68 -3.12 -7.24
N LYS A 358 -10.20 -3.85 -8.25
CA LYS A 358 -11.65 -3.95 -8.51
C LYS A 358 -12.20 -5.29 -7.98
N GLY A 359 -13.06 -5.21 -6.97
CA GLY A 359 -13.77 -6.33 -6.34
C GLY A 359 -13.32 -6.60 -4.90
N ASP A 360 -14.21 -7.14 -4.06
CA ASP A 360 -13.85 -7.71 -2.75
C ASP A 360 -13.05 -9.01 -2.99
N GLU A 361 -11.77 -8.87 -3.38
CA GLU A 361 -10.71 -9.90 -3.61
C GLU A 361 -11.19 -11.36 -3.73
N LYS A 362 -12.07 -11.60 -4.70
CA LYS A 362 -12.55 -12.93 -5.08
C LYS A 362 -11.53 -13.64 -5.99
N THR A 363 -11.74 -14.94 -6.27
CA THR A 363 -10.87 -15.73 -7.17
C THR A 363 -10.82 -15.14 -8.60
N PRO A 364 -9.72 -15.35 -9.36
CA PRO A 364 -9.55 -14.81 -10.71
C PRO A 364 -10.74 -15.08 -11.64
N GLU A 365 -11.41 -16.21 -11.49
CA GLU A 365 -12.59 -16.57 -12.28
C GLU A 365 -13.71 -15.55 -12.12
N SER A 366 -14.01 -15.13 -10.89
CA SER A 366 -15.13 -14.24 -10.62
C SER A 366 -14.89 -12.79 -11.07
N VAL A 367 -13.65 -12.29 -10.97
CA VAL A 367 -13.32 -10.94 -11.43
C VAL A 367 -13.33 -10.88 -12.95
N ASN A 368 -12.81 -11.92 -13.61
CA ASN A 368 -12.89 -12.05 -15.06
C ASN A 368 -14.35 -12.20 -15.52
N ASP A 369 -15.16 -12.98 -14.80
CA ASP A 369 -16.58 -13.15 -15.11
C ASP A 369 -17.31 -11.79 -15.05
N GLU A 370 -17.16 -11.03 -13.98
CA GLU A 370 -17.74 -9.68 -13.83
C GLU A 370 -17.23 -8.71 -14.92
N LYS A 371 -15.92 -8.69 -15.18
CA LYS A 371 -15.34 -7.81 -16.22
C LYS A 371 -15.76 -8.16 -17.63
N HIS A 372 -16.11 -9.42 -17.87
CA HIS A 372 -16.54 -9.92 -19.17
C HIS A 372 -18.03 -10.20 -19.24
N GLU A 373 -18.81 -9.68 -18.28
CA GLU A 373 -20.27 -9.65 -18.37
C GLU A 373 -20.72 -8.88 -19.61
N HIS A 374 -21.93 -9.19 -20.04
CA HIS A 374 -22.53 -8.60 -21.23
C HIS A 374 -22.64 -7.07 -21.16
N LYS A 375 -22.96 -6.52 -19.99
CA LYS A 375 -23.18 -5.08 -19.78
C LYS A 375 -21.90 -4.31 -19.45
N SER A 376 -20.80 -5.03 -19.22
CA SER A 376 -19.55 -4.42 -18.81
C SER A 376 -19.03 -3.41 -19.83
N GLU A 377 -18.40 -2.37 -19.30
CA GLU A 377 -17.79 -1.28 -20.08
C GLU A 377 -16.97 -1.83 -21.24
N SER A 378 -17.30 -1.40 -22.46
CA SER A 378 -16.79 -2.02 -23.68
C SER A 378 -16.30 -0.98 -24.69
N LEU A 379 -15.30 -1.38 -25.48
CA LEU A 379 -14.86 -0.66 -26.67
C LEU A 379 -15.48 -1.30 -27.92
N PHE A 380 -16.14 -0.50 -28.76
CA PHE A 380 -16.84 -0.98 -29.95
C PHE A 380 -16.04 -0.69 -31.23
N PHE A 381 -16.19 -1.55 -32.25
CA PHE A 381 -15.50 -1.41 -33.55
C PHE A 381 -16.23 -2.19 -34.66
N TYR A 382 -15.98 -1.82 -35.92
CA TYR A 382 -16.47 -2.57 -37.09
C TYR A 382 -15.60 -3.78 -37.46
N GLU A 383 -16.19 -4.71 -38.20
CA GLU A 383 -15.51 -5.91 -38.71
C GLU A 383 -14.20 -5.59 -39.46
N ASN A 384 -13.16 -6.36 -39.17
CA ASN A 384 -11.87 -6.24 -39.82
C ASN A 384 -11.24 -7.62 -40.09
N MET A 385 -11.35 -8.10 -41.34
CA MET A 385 -10.93 -9.44 -41.74
C MET A 385 -9.53 -9.43 -42.35
N GLN A 386 -8.49 -9.73 -41.54
CA GLN A 386 -7.08 -9.74 -41.96
C GLN A 386 -6.50 -11.15 -42.24
N GLY A 387 -7.30 -12.20 -42.04
CA GLY A 387 -6.92 -13.60 -42.27
C GLY A 387 -5.94 -14.15 -41.24
N THR A 388 -5.34 -15.30 -41.56
CA THR A 388 -4.31 -15.93 -40.73
C THR A 388 -2.95 -15.27 -40.94
N GLY A 389 -2.14 -15.21 -39.89
CA GLY A 389 -0.78 -14.67 -39.88
C GLY A 389 0.19 -15.55 -39.08
N LYS A 390 1.30 -14.94 -38.66
CA LYS A 390 2.24 -15.57 -37.72
C LYS A 390 1.60 -15.69 -36.32
N SER A 391 2.31 -16.34 -35.40
CA SER A 391 1.92 -16.35 -34.00
C SER A 391 1.96 -14.93 -33.42
N LYS A 392 0.91 -14.53 -32.70
CA LYS A 392 0.83 -13.27 -31.92
C LYS A 392 1.77 -13.25 -30.71
N LYS A 393 2.35 -14.40 -30.37
CA LYS A 393 3.25 -14.50 -29.23
C LYS A 393 4.50 -13.69 -29.49
N GLN A 394 4.85 -12.82 -28.55
CA GLN A 394 6.07 -12.03 -28.62
C GLN A 394 7.33 -12.91 -28.47
N SER A 395 7.18 -14.10 -27.86
CA SER A 395 8.24 -15.09 -27.68
C SER A 395 7.70 -16.50 -27.93
N GLN A 396 8.28 -17.25 -28.88
CA GLN A 396 7.86 -18.64 -29.12
C GLN A 396 8.39 -19.63 -28.07
N ASP A 397 9.53 -19.34 -27.44
CA ASP A 397 10.20 -20.21 -26.47
C ASP A 397 10.02 -19.75 -25.01
N GLY A 398 9.36 -18.60 -24.82
CA GLY A 398 9.13 -17.98 -23.52
C GLY A 398 10.35 -17.29 -22.91
N THR A 399 11.45 -17.18 -23.66
CA THR A 399 12.74 -16.62 -23.20
C THR A 399 13.33 -15.57 -24.13
N HIS A 400 13.11 -15.66 -25.44
CA HIS A 400 13.62 -14.74 -26.45
C HIS A 400 12.48 -14.00 -27.15
N ILE A 401 12.60 -12.68 -27.27
CA ILE A 401 11.65 -11.86 -28.04
C ILE A 401 12.01 -11.99 -29.52
N ASP A 402 11.05 -12.39 -30.35
CA ASP A 402 11.29 -12.63 -31.78
C ASP A 402 11.66 -11.34 -32.54
N PHE A 403 11.09 -10.21 -32.14
CA PHE A 403 11.32 -8.87 -32.71
C PHE A 403 11.38 -7.82 -31.59
N ASP A 404 12.58 -7.52 -31.10
CA ASP A 404 12.80 -6.63 -29.95
C ASP A 404 12.53 -5.14 -30.27
N HIS A 405 12.70 -4.75 -31.53
CA HIS A 405 12.53 -3.37 -32.00
C HIS A 405 11.85 -3.28 -33.38
N PRO A 406 10.53 -3.58 -33.47
CA PRO A 406 9.81 -3.41 -34.71
C PRO A 406 9.80 -1.93 -35.14
N VAL A 407 10.01 -1.68 -36.42
CA VAL A 407 10.01 -0.36 -37.05
C VAL A 407 8.63 -0.09 -37.64
N GLU A 408 8.04 1.04 -37.27
CA GLU A 408 6.72 1.42 -37.77
C GLU A 408 6.69 1.49 -39.30
N ASN A 409 5.62 0.98 -39.91
CA ASN A 409 5.42 0.87 -41.36
C ASN A 409 6.35 -0.11 -42.09
N ASP A 410 7.27 -0.78 -41.38
CA ASP A 410 8.07 -1.87 -41.93
C ASP A 410 7.51 -3.22 -41.46
N ILE A 411 6.80 -3.92 -42.34
CA ILE A 411 6.20 -5.23 -42.07
C ILE A 411 7.27 -6.30 -41.74
N GLU A 412 8.47 -6.20 -42.32
CA GLU A 412 9.53 -7.21 -42.13
C GLU A 412 10.19 -7.10 -40.74
N SER A 413 10.07 -5.93 -40.10
CA SER A 413 10.56 -5.68 -38.75
C SER A 413 9.75 -6.38 -37.65
N GLY A 414 8.66 -7.06 -38.01
CA GLY A 414 7.73 -7.68 -37.06
C GLY A 414 6.61 -6.75 -36.59
N TRP A 415 6.56 -5.51 -37.08
CA TRP A 415 5.56 -4.51 -36.73
C TRP A 415 4.12 -4.99 -36.98
N LYS A 416 3.27 -4.86 -35.95
CA LYS A 416 1.85 -5.30 -35.95
C LYS A 416 1.63 -6.73 -36.44
N ASP A 417 2.53 -7.63 -36.09
CA ASP A 417 2.52 -9.01 -36.56
C ASP A 417 2.48 -9.22 -38.08
N ASN A 418 3.04 -8.27 -38.82
CA ASN A 418 2.99 -8.24 -40.27
C ASN A 418 1.54 -8.06 -40.81
N LYS A 419 0.62 -7.60 -39.95
CA LYS A 419 -0.79 -7.27 -40.24
C LYS A 419 -1.04 -5.78 -40.02
N PRO A 420 -0.53 -4.92 -40.91
CA PRO A 420 -0.53 -3.47 -40.72
C PRO A 420 -1.92 -2.84 -40.59
N PHE A 421 -2.96 -3.47 -41.13
CA PHE A 421 -4.34 -2.98 -41.08
C PHE A 421 -5.19 -3.64 -39.99
N GLY A 422 -4.64 -4.55 -39.16
CA GLY A 422 -5.40 -5.24 -38.12
C GLY A 422 -5.76 -4.34 -36.93
N THR A 423 -6.98 -4.48 -36.42
CA THR A 423 -7.45 -3.80 -35.21
C THR A 423 -6.79 -4.40 -33.97
N TYR A 424 -6.41 -3.57 -33.01
CA TYR A 424 -5.74 -4.01 -31.79
C TYR A 424 -6.12 -3.17 -30.58
N ILE A 425 -5.86 -3.71 -29.40
CA ILE A 425 -6.02 -3.02 -28.12
C ILE A 425 -4.65 -2.58 -27.61
N GLU A 426 -4.52 -1.32 -27.21
CA GLU A 426 -3.36 -0.77 -26.51
C GLU A 426 -3.75 -0.48 -25.05
N VAL A 427 -2.99 -1.01 -24.11
CA VAL A 427 -3.06 -0.64 -22.69
C VAL A 427 -1.82 0.17 -22.38
N VAL A 428 -1.99 1.41 -21.92
CA VAL A 428 -0.88 2.26 -21.47
C VAL A 428 -0.88 2.34 -19.94
N GLY A 429 0.31 2.28 -19.35
CA GLY A 429 0.49 2.47 -17.93
C GLY A 429 1.92 2.84 -17.57
N PHE A 430 2.22 2.80 -16.27
CA PHE A 430 3.54 3.01 -15.70
C PHE A 430 4.01 1.76 -14.97
N TYR A 431 5.14 1.21 -15.39
CA TYR A 431 5.80 0.06 -14.76
C TYR A 431 6.71 0.54 -13.63
N ARG A 432 6.74 -0.18 -12.51
CA ARG A 432 7.67 0.04 -11.41
C ARG A 432 8.15 -1.29 -10.84
N CYS A 433 9.47 -1.47 -10.80
CA CYS A 433 10.13 -2.55 -10.08
C CYS A 433 11.08 -1.98 -9.04
N VAL A 434 10.81 -2.28 -7.78
CA VAL A 434 11.59 -1.80 -6.62
C VAL A 434 12.63 -2.83 -6.15
N SER A 435 13.00 -3.76 -7.02
CA SER A 435 14.06 -4.73 -6.72
C SER A 435 15.37 -4.05 -6.33
N ALA A 436 16.10 -4.67 -5.41
CA ALA A 436 17.47 -4.26 -5.10
C ALA A 436 18.51 -4.86 -6.08
N ASP A 437 18.08 -5.61 -7.11
CA ASP A 437 18.95 -6.33 -8.04
C ASP A 437 18.95 -5.75 -9.48
N GLY A 438 19.50 -6.56 -10.42
CA GLY A 438 19.50 -6.39 -11.87
C GLY A 438 18.22 -5.84 -12.52
N SER A 439 17.07 -6.18 -11.93
CA SER A 439 15.75 -6.04 -12.54
C SER A 439 15.04 -4.73 -12.22
N MET A 440 15.66 -3.87 -11.41
CA MET A 440 15.11 -2.56 -11.11
C MET A 440 14.87 -1.75 -12.39
N GLY A 441 13.74 -1.06 -12.44
CA GLY A 441 13.37 -0.20 -13.55
C GLY A 441 12.01 0.43 -13.29
N SER A 442 11.79 1.60 -13.86
CA SER A 442 10.49 2.27 -13.82
C SER A 442 10.30 3.10 -15.08
N GLY A 443 9.07 3.23 -15.54
CA GLY A 443 8.76 4.09 -16.68
C GLY A 443 7.46 3.72 -17.37
N PRO A 444 7.06 4.51 -18.38
CA PRO A 444 5.91 4.21 -19.21
C PRO A 444 6.04 2.83 -19.86
N ILE A 445 4.94 2.09 -19.90
CA ILE A 445 4.84 0.78 -20.51
C ILE A 445 3.57 0.70 -21.35
N LYS A 446 3.66 0.02 -22.50
CA LYS A 446 2.49 -0.24 -23.36
C LYS A 446 2.38 -1.72 -23.67
N TYR A 447 1.15 -2.24 -23.62
CA TYR A 447 0.81 -3.60 -24.02
C TYR A 447 -0.13 -3.55 -25.21
N ARG A 448 0.20 -4.25 -26.30
CA ARG A 448 -0.63 -4.30 -27.52
C ARG A 448 -1.10 -5.72 -27.81
N TYR A 449 -2.38 -5.89 -28.13
CA TYR A 449 -2.94 -7.19 -28.52
C TYR A 449 -3.75 -7.09 -29.81
N MET A 450 -3.33 -7.84 -30.83
CA MET A 450 -4.01 -7.92 -32.13
C MET A 450 -5.29 -8.76 -32.03
N LEU A 451 -6.44 -8.17 -32.38
CA LEU A 451 -7.74 -8.85 -32.27
C LEU A 451 -7.88 -10.00 -33.28
N GLY A 452 -8.46 -11.10 -32.81
CA GLY A 452 -8.78 -12.31 -33.59
C GLY A 452 -8.75 -13.57 -32.71
N LYS A 453 -9.24 -14.70 -33.23
CA LYS A 453 -9.49 -15.90 -32.42
C LYS A 453 -8.26 -16.81 -32.32
N GLY A 454 -7.66 -16.86 -31.13
CA GLY A 454 -6.45 -17.65 -30.88
C GLY A 454 -5.18 -17.02 -31.47
N ASP A 455 -4.12 -17.83 -31.54
CA ASP A 455 -2.74 -17.35 -31.67
C ASP A 455 -2.38 -16.80 -33.06
N THR A 456 -3.05 -17.24 -34.14
CA THR A 456 -2.65 -16.91 -35.53
C THR A 456 -3.75 -16.23 -36.34
N ASP A 457 -4.93 -16.08 -35.78
CA ASP A 457 -6.07 -15.46 -36.46
C ASP A 457 -6.12 -13.95 -36.19
N TYR A 458 -6.20 -13.14 -37.24
CA TYR A 458 -6.29 -11.68 -37.16
C TYR A 458 -7.64 -11.16 -37.66
N ASN A 459 -8.67 -12.03 -37.70
CA ASN A 459 -10.02 -11.66 -38.07
C ASN A 459 -10.80 -11.12 -36.86
N ALA A 460 -11.12 -9.83 -36.92
CA ALA A 460 -12.03 -9.18 -36.00
C ALA A 460 -13.46 -9.29 -36.57
N GLU A 461 -14.13 -10.43 -36.35
CA GLU A 461 -15.43 -10.77 -36.92
C GLU A 461 -16.56 -9.92 -36.33
N ARG A 462 -17.55 -9.58 -37.16
CA ARG A 462 -18.76 -8.87 -36.73
C ARG A 462 -19.60 -9.64 -35.71
N ASN A 463 -20.34 -8.89 -34.88
CA ASN A 463 -21.21 -9.42 -33.82
C ASN A 463 -20.49 -10.38 -32.86
N THR A 464 -19.28 -10.01 -32.45
CA THR A 464 -18.45 -10.81 -31.54
C THR A 464 -18.12 -9.99 -30.28
N HIS A 465 -18.20 -10.64 -29.12
CA HIS A 465 -17.68 -10.10 -27.86
C HIS A 465 -16.28 -10.70 -27.63
N TYR A 466 -15.26 -9.88 -27.82
CA TYR A 466 -13.88 -10.21 -27.50
C TYR A 466 -13.64 -9.98 -26.00
N LYS A 467 -13.28 -11.04 -25.29
CA LYS A 467 -12.98 -11.02 -23.86
C LYS A 467 -11.47 -11.17 -23.70
N LEU A 468 -10.79 -10.07 -23.39
CA LEU A 468 -9.33 -10.04 -23.25
C LEU A 468 -8.94 -9.90 -21.79
N THR A 469 -8.04 -10.76 -21.32
CA THR A 469 -7.38 -10.61 -20.03
C THR A 469 -5.89 -10.38 -20.28
N LEU A 470 -5.34 -9.27 -19.81
CA LEU A 470 -3.89 -9.04 -19.78
C LEU A 470 -3.33 -9.70 -18.52
N LYS A 471 -2.54 -10.76 -18.68
CA LYS A 471 -1.98 -11.54 -17.58
C LYS A 471 -0.51 -11.22 -17.37
N LEU A 472 -0.25 -10.33 -16.43
CA LEU A 472 1.09 -9.86 -16.08
C LEU A 472 1.85 -10.90 -15.24
N LYS A 473 3.04 -11.29 -15.70
CA LYS A 473 3.88 -12.34 -15.09
C LYS A 473 5.30 -11.85 -14.83
N GLY A 474 5.90 -12.30 -13.73
CA GLY A 474 7.26 -11.96 -13.33
C GLY A 474 7.47 -10.45 -13.25
N TYR A 475 8.33 -9.92 -14.12
CA TYR A 475 8.63 -8.48 -14.23
C TYR A 475 7.63 -7.72 -15.13
N GLY A 476 6.34 -8.09 -15.09
CA GLY A 476 5.31 -7.45 -15.92
C GLY A 476 5.31 -7.90 -17.38
N ASN A 477 5.81 -9.11 -17.67
CA ASN A 477 5.77 -9.69 -19.02
C ASN A 477 4.48 -10.49 -19.24
N ASP A 478 4.00 -10.57 -20.48
CA ASP A 478 2.92 -11.44 -20.94
C ASP A 478 3.31 -11.95 -22.33
N TYR A 479 3.25 -13.27 -22.53
CA TYR A 479 3.71 -13.91 -23.76
C TYR A 479 2.81 -13.64 -24.97
N ASP A 480 1.52 -13.35 -24.73
CA ASP A 480 0.51 -13.21 -25.78
C ASP A 480 0.28 -11.73 -26.17
N TRP A 481 0.85 -10.78 -25.42
CA TRP A 481 0.80 -9.35 -25.70
C TRP A 481 2.15 -8.84 -26.20
N HIS A 482 2.12 -7.90 -27.14
CA HIS A 482 3.31 -7.18 -27.55
C HIS A 482 3.60 -6.06 -26.56
N ILE A 483 4.67 -6.23 -25.79
CA ILE A 483 5.12 -5.24 -24.82
C ILE A 483 6.09 -4.29 -25.47
N ASP A 484 5.75 -3.01 -25.40
CA ASP A 484 6.61 -1.89 -25.74
C ASP A 484 7.03 -1.22 -24.43
N TYR A 485 8.12 -1.74 -23.88
CA TYR A 485 8.84 -1.17 -22.75
C TYR A 485 10.30 -1.01 -23.15
N GLN A 486 10.71 0.21 -23.47
CA GLN A 486 12.11 0.51 -23.74
C GLN A 486 12.74 1.12 -22.51
N THR A 487 13.73 0.44 -21.94
CA THR A 487 14.59 1.07 -20.94
C THR A 487 15.43 2.12 -21.66
N THR A 488 15.03 3.39 -21.50
CA THR A 488 15.73 4.53 -22.09
C THR A 488 17.17 4.59 -21.58
N PRO A 489 18.17 4.92 -22.43
CA PRO A 489 19.49 5.26 -21.93
C PRO A 489 19.40 6.40 -20.91
N GLY A 490 20.05 6.25 -19.76
CA GLY A 490 19.96 7.22 -18.68
C GLY A 490 20.08 6.60 -17.29
N LEU A 491 19.76 7.41 -16.28
CA LEU A 491 19.68 7.02 -14.87
C LEU A 491 18.24 6.62 -14.51
N HIS A 492 18.10 5.55 -13.75
CA HIS A 492 16.83 4.99 -13.29
C HIS A 492 16.90 4.73 -11.80
N VAL A 493 16.00 5.33 -11.02
CA VAL A 493 15.95 5.21 -9.56
C VAL A 493 14.50 5.16 -9.12
N THR A 494 14.19 4.34 -8.11
CA THR A 494 12.87 4.35 -7.48
C THR A 494 12.65 5.65 -6.72
N ASN A 495 11.48 6.29 -6.90
CA ASN A 495 11.10 7.51 -6.19
C ASN A 495 9.63 7.37 -5.69
N PRO A 496 9.31 7.68 -4.41
CA PRO A 496 10.22 8.06 -3.31
C PRO A 496 11.05 6.91 -2.76
N LEU A 497 12.12 7.29 -2.04
CA LEU A 497 12.84 6.41 -1.14
C LEU A 497 12.55 6.78 0.32
N TYR A 498 12.36 5.78 1.18
CA TYR A 498 12.11 5.99 2.60
C TYR A 498 13.37 5.75 3.43
N ILE A 499 13.62 6.63 4.40
CA ILE A 499 14.70 6.48 5.37
C ILE A 499 14.17 6.57 6.81
N SER A 500 14.81 5.83 7.72
CA SER A 500 14.37 5.76 9.12
C SER A 500 14.25 7.13 9.77
N TYR A 501 13.27 7.26 10.67
CA TYR A 501 13.15 8.43 11.55
C TYR A 501 14.31 8.54 12.55
N LEU A 502 15.06 7.46 12.75
CA LEU A 502 16.19 7.38 13.67
C LEU A 502 17.44 8.08 13.13
N TYR A 503 18.26 8.61 14.02
CA TYR A 503 19.57 9.18 13.70
C TYR A 503 20.64 8.11 13.38
N ASN A 504 21.70 8.50 12.68
CA ASN A 504 22.82 7.64 12.25
C ASN A 504 22.39 6.28 11.68
N LYS A 505 21.29 6.27 10.91
CA LYS A 505 20.81 5.10 10.18
C LYS A 505 21.23 5.18 8.74
N ARG A 506 21.43 3.99 8.16
CA ARG A 506 21.77 3.81 6.76
C ARG A 506 20.56 3.22 6.03
N MET A 507 20.34 3.68 4.81
CA MET A 507 19.57 2.96 3.80
C MET A 507 20.42 2.86 2.52
N ASN A 508 20.07 1.93 1.62
CA ASN A 508 20.75 1.82 0.33
C ASN A 508 19.79 2.26 -0.78
N ALA A 509 20.18 3.26 -1.55
CA ALA A 509 19.57 3.57 -2.82
C ALA A 509 20.18 2.69 -3.91
N THR A 510 19.33 2.09 -4.72
CA THR A 510 19.75 1.40 -5.93
C THR A 510 19.58 2.36 -7.10
N VAL A 511 20.66 2.65 -7.83
CA VAL A 511 20.65 3.50 -9.03
C VAL A 511 21.08 2.65 -10.22
N LYS A 512 20.20 2.48 -11.20
CA LYS A 512 20.52 1.78 -12.44
C LYS A 512 20.91 2.79 -13.50
N MET A 513 22.00 2.50 -14.21
CA MET A 513 22.47 3.30 -15.34
C MET A 513 22.46 2.44 -16.59
N VAL A 514 21.81 2.94 -17.64
CA VAL A 514 21.75 2.31 -18.97
C VAL A 514 22.46 3.20 -19.98
N GLY A 515 23.41 2.62 -20.71
CA GLY A 515 24.27 3.32 -21.66
C GLY A 515 25.76 3.14 -21.37
N LYS A 516 26.61 3.61 -22.28
CA LYS A 516 28.06 3.66 -22.06
C LYS A 516 28.40 4.94 -21.28
N ILE A 517 29.15 4.79 -20.18
CA ILE A 517 29.79 5.92 -19.48
C ILE A 517 31.24 6.01 -19.96
N PRO A 518 31.74 7.19 -20.38
CA PRO A 518 33.15 7.37 -20.70
C PRO A 518 34.05 7.23 -19.44
N ASP A 519 35.28 6.74 -19.60
CA ASP A 519 36.16 6.35 -18.49
C ASP A 519 36.56 7.51 -17.55
N ASP A 520 36.46 8.75 -18.02
CA ASP A 520 36.74 10.01 -17.32
C ASP A 520 35.54 10.58 -16.55
N TYR A 521 34.41 9.85 -16.49
CA TYR A 521 33.20 10.27 -15.78
C TYR A 521 32.90 9.40 -14.54
N VAL A 522 32.14 9.97 -13.62
CA VAL A 522 31.63 9.36 -12.38
C VAL A 522 30.13 9.59 -12.25
N LEU A 523 29.47 8.76 -11.45
CA LEU A 523 28.13 9.06 -10.96
C LEU A 523 28.27 10.03 -9.79
N HIS A 524 27.67 11.22 -9.88
CA HIS A 524 27.65 12.24 -8.85
C HIS A 524 26.29 12.27 -8.17
N ALA A 525 26.27 12.32 -6.84
CA ALA A 525 25.08 12.61 -6.05
C ALA A 525 25.26 13.90 -5.26
N GLU A 526 24.23 14.75 -5.26
CA GLU A 526 24.16 15.97 -4.44
C GLU A 526 22.81 16.09 -3.73
N ILE A 527 22.84 16.52 -2.46
CA ILE A 527 21.63 16.87 -1.71
C ILE A 527 21.25 18.30 -2.11
N VAL A 528 20.23 18.43 -2.94
CA VAL A 528 19.78 19.73 -3.48
C VAL A 528 18.77 20.42 -2.55
N GLU A 529 17.99 19.63 -1.81
CA GLU A 529 16.99 20.12 -0.85
C GLU A 529 16.95 19.19 0.36
N CYS A 530 16.86 19.74 1.58
CA CYS A 530 16.59 18.94 2.78
C CYS A 530 16.12 19.88 3.89
N SER A 531 14.87 19.75 4.33
CA SER A 531 14.29 20.65 5.34
C SER A 531 14.20 20.01 6.71
N TRP A 532 14.40 20.79 7.77
CA TRP A 532 14.14 20.33 9.15
C TRP A 532 12.64 20.34 9.47
N LYS A 533 11.84 21.07 8.68
CA LYS A 533 10.40 21.28 8.89
C LYS A 533 9.61 19.99 8.59
N PRO A 534 8.41 19.84 9.20
CA PRO A 534 7.50 18.77 8.80
C PRO A 534 7.10 18.94 7.32
N TYR A 535 7.00 17.84 6.61
CA TYR A 535 6.61 17.80 5.20
C TYR A 535 5.13 17.42 5.04
N SER A 536 4.51 18.02 4.02
CA SER A 536 3.13 17.79 3.61
C SER A 536 2.96 18.24 2.17
N ASP A 537 2.21 17.47 1.38
CA ASP A 537 1.79 17.80 0.01
C ASP A 537 0.27 17.72 -0.17
N GLY A 538 -0.47 17.41 0.91
CA GLY A 538 -1.92 17.26 0.89
C GLY A 538 -2.41 15.90 0.40
N SER A 539 -1.50 14.96 0.08
CA SER A 539 -1.85 13.58 -0.23
C SER A 539 -2.38 12.82 1.00
N VAL A 540 -2.96 11.65 0.76
CA VAL A 540 -3.40 10.72 1.82
C VAL A 540 -2.22 10.34 2.72
N ASP A 541 -1.06 10.07 2.13
CA ASP A 541 0.14 9.67 2.87
C ASP A 541 0.78 10.84 3.63
N PHE A 542 0.70 12.06 3.11
CA PHE A 542 1.27 13.28 3.71
C PHE A 542 0.22 14.40 3.84
N PRO A 543 -0.73 14.25 4.77
CA PRO A 543 -1.86 15.14 4.91
C PRO A 543 -1.42 16.57 5.26
N THR A 544 -2.31 17.52 5.00
CA THR A 544 -2.13 18.93 5.34
C THR A 544 -1.74 19.12 6.80
N ILE A 545 -0.78 20.01 7.06
CA ILE A 545 -0.42 20.38 8.42
C ILE A 545 -1.42 21.42 8.91
N ASP A 546 -2.25 21.04 9.89
CA ASP A 546 -3.25 21.91 10.47
C ASP A 546 -2.67 22.76 11.60
N LYS A 547 -3.31 23.92 11.82
CA LYS A 547 -3.14 24.64 13.08
C LYS A 547 -3.85 23.91 14.21
N VAL A 548 -3.30 24.04 15.41
CA VAL A 548 -3.92 23.60 16.67
C VAL A 548 -4.31 24.81 17.49
N ILE A 549 -5.31 24.65 18.34
CA ILE A 549 -5.65 25.62 19.38
C ILE A 549 -4.85 25.20 20.62
N ASP A 550 -3.95 26.06 21.09
CA ASP A 550 -3.22 25.81 22.33
C ASP A 550 -4.10 26.01 23.57
N GLU A 551 -3.56 25.73 24.75
CA GLU A 551 -4.28 25.88 26.02
C GLU A 551 -4.75 27.33 26.30
N TYR A 552 -4.07 28.32 25.72
CA TYR A 552 -4.41 29.74 25.87
C TYR A 552 -5.39 30.23 24.79
N GLY A 553 -5.87 29.34 23.92
CA GLY A 553 -6.80 29.66 22.84
C GLY A 553 -6.12 30.24 21.60
N HIS A 554 -4.80 30.15 21.49
CA HIS A 554 -4.06 30.61 20.32
C HIS A 554 -4.12 29.57 19.21
N GLU A 555 -4.61 29.98 18.03
CA GLU A 555 -4.60 29.15 16.83
C GLU A 555 -3.23 29.25 16.12
N GLN A 556 -2.45 28.17 16.11
CA GLN A 556 -1.07 28.18 15.63
C GLN A 556 -0.57 26.84 15.10
N PHE A 557 0.53 26.84 14.37
CA PHE A 557 1.23 25.62 13.96
C PHE A 557 2.16 25.12 15.06
N ARG A 558 2.32 23.80 15.21
CA ARG A 558 3.31 23.18 16.12
C ARG A 558 4.74 23.17 15.57
N PHE A 559 5.14 24.25 14.92
CA PHE A 559 6.50 24.49 14.44
C PHE A 559 6.67 25.94 13.97
N TYR A 560 7.93 26.41 13.97
CA TYR A 560 8.27 27.75 13.49
C TYR A 560 8.07 27.87 11.97
N GLN A 561 7.19 28.79 11.55
CA GLN A 561 6.84 28.99 10.14
C GLN A 561 7.88 29.78 9.34
N LYS A 562 8.60 30.69 10.01
CA LYS A 562 9.60 31.53 9.33
C LYS A 562 10.87 30.74 9.03
N ASN A 563 11.82 31.40 8.38
CA ASN A 563 13.11 30.81 8.07
C ASN A 563 14.01 30.80 9.30
N GLU A 564 14.78 29.73 9.45
CA GLU A 564 15.94 29.68 10.32
C GLU A 564 17.01 30.71 9.89
N SER A 565 17.95 31.04 10.79
CA SER A 565 18.98 32.05 10.53
C SER A 565 19.95 31.67 9.39
N ASP A 566 20.11 30.38 9.14
CA ASP A 566 21.07 29.82 8.16
C ASP A 566 20.46 28.62 7.43
N PRO A 567 19.49 28.84 6.51
CA PRO A 567 18.71 27.75 5.92
C PRO A 567 19.54 26.91 4.95
N GLY A 568 19.39 25.58 5.06
CA GLY A 568 20.08 24.64 4.18
C GLY A 568 20.10 23.21 4.73
N PRO A 569 20.59 22.24 3.93
CA PRO A 569 20.58 20.83 4.30
C PRO A 569 21.42 20.52 5.55
N TRP A 570 22.42 21.35 5.87
CA TRP A 570 23.24 21.25 7.06
C TRP A 570 22.48 21.43 8.38
N ASN A 571 21.25 21.96 8.37
CA ASN A 571 20.39 22.03 9.55
C ASN A 571 19.30 20.94 9.55
N SER A 572 19.41 19.96 8.66
CA SER A 572 18.46 18.86 8.51
C SER A 572 19.14 17.49 8.68
N PHE A 573 18.52 16.44 8.14
CA PHE A 573 18.72 15.06 8.54
C PHE A 573 19.53 14.21 7.58
N LEU A 574 19.73 14.64 6.34
CA LEU A 574 20.26 13.80 5.28
C LEU A 574 21.76 14.01 5.08
N SER A 575 22.47 12.94 4.74
CA SER A 575 23.89 12.97 4.36
C SER A 575 24.23 11.81 3.41
N LEU A 576 25.18 12.03 2.51
CA LEU A 576 25.72 11.01 1.58
C LEU A 576 26.95 10.27 2.12
N ARG A 577 27.37 10.65 3.33
CA ARG A 577 28.51 10.11 4.07
C ARG A 577 28.08 9.86 5.51
N GLN A 578 28.64 8.83 6.13
CA GLN A 578 28.32 8.45 7.50
C GLN A 578 28.97 9.42 8.49
N ASP A 579 28.14 9.98 9.36
CA ASP A 579 28.61 10.71 10.53
C ASP A 579 28.81 9.72 11.69
N ASN A 580 30.03 9.65 12.22
CA ASN A 580 30.38 8.69 13.29
C ASN A 580 30.27 9.30 14.69
N VAL A 581 29.46 10.36 14.82
CA VAL A 581 29.21 11.11 16.06
C VAL A 581 27.72 11.07 16.38
N VAL A 582 27.35 11.11 17.65
CA VAL A 582 25.94 11.24 18.08
C VAL A 582 25.56 12.69 18.37
N LYS A 583 26.57 13.55 18.58
CA LYS A 583 26.44 14.98 18.83
C LYS A 583 27.53 15.75 18.08
N ILE A 584 27.17 16.81 17.35
CA ILE A 584 28.16 17.73 16.79
C ILE A 584 28.64 18.68 17.89
N GLU A 585 29.84 18.44 18.40
CA GLU A 585 30.45 19.25 19.45
C GLU A 585 31.26 20.40 18.85
N VAL A 586 31.02 21.62 19.34
CA VAL A 586 31.85 22.78 18.99
C VAL A 586 33.13 22.70 19.83
N PRO A 587 34.33 22.77 19.22
CA PRO A 587 35.59 22.71 19.94
C PRO A 587 35.64 23.70 21.10
N GLY A 588 36.07 23.24 22.27
CA GLY A 588 36.11 24.04 23.48
C GLY A 588 34.74 24.20 24.15
N THR A 589 33.70 23.47 23.74
CA THR A 589 32.39 23.43 24.40
C THR A 589 32.03 22.06 25.00
N GLU A 590 33.00 21.18 25.09
CA GLU A 590 32.84 19.83 25.64
C GLU A 590 32.35 19.92 27.09
N ASN A 591 31.31 19.14 27.44
CA ASN A 591 30.66 19.14 28.77
C ASN A 591 30.04 20.49 29.21
N LYS A 592 29.91 21.48 28.30
CA LYS A 592 29.23 22.74 28.61
C LYS A 592 27.72 22.62 28.48
N PRO A 593 26.95 23.36 29.29
CA PRO A 593 25.52 23.55 29.08
C PRO A 593 25.24 24.11 27.69
N SER A 594 24.19 23.60 27.04
CA SER A 594 23.85 23.95 25.66
C SER A 594 23.68 25.46 25.42
N ASN A 595 23.18 26.21 26.41
CA ASN A 595 22.98 27.66 26.33
C ASN A 595 24.27 28.49 26.25
N LEU A 596 25.45 27.91 26.50
CA LEU A 596 26.75 28.62 26.44
C LEU A 596 27.46 28.46 25.09
N THR A 597 26.95 27.63 24.19
CA THR A 597 27.58 27.33 22.89
C THR A 597 27.71 28.58 22.00
N ASP A 598 26.75 29.52 22.08
CA ASP A 598 26.69 30.74 21.26
C ASP A 598 27.82 31.74 21.55
N TRP A 599 28.46 31.64 22.72
CA TRP A 599 29.29 32.72 23.28
C TRP A 599 30.78 32.60 22.93
N ILE A 600 31.20 31.48 22.34
CA ILE A 600 32.62 31.13 22.30
C ILE A 600 33.23 31.30 20.90
N HIS A 601 32.53 30.92 19.80
CA HIS A 601 33.15 30.90 18.47
C HIS A 601 32.27 31.27 17.26
N MET A 602 30.99 30.86 17.17
CA MET A 602 30.12 31.10 15.99
C MET A 602 28.63 30.81 16.29
N ASP A 603 27.70 31.34 15.47
CA ASP A 603 26.28 30.98 15.49
C ASP A 603 26.07 29.47 15.25
N PRO A 604 25.29 28.73 16.07
CA PRO A 604 25.17 27.27 15.96
C PRO A 604 24.72 26.75 14.59
N PRO A 605 23.71 27.33 13.92
CA PRO A 605 23.35 26.96 12.55
C PRO A 605 24.51 27.11 11.54
N SER A 606 25.35 28.14 11.71
CA SER A 606 26.52 28.32 10.87
C SER A 606 27.64 27.32 11.17
N TYR A 607 27.77 26.86 12.41
CA TYR A 607 28.69 25.77 12.74
C TYR A 607 28.22 24.43 12.15
N ASN A 608 26.91 24.15 12.16
CA ASN A 608 26.36 22.99 11.46
C ASN A 608 26.73 23.02 9.97
N ARG A 609 26.65 24.17 9.30
CA ARG A 609 27.10 24.34 7.89
C ARG A 609 28.58 24.09 7.73
N GLN A 610 29.41 24.69 8.58
CA GLN A 610 30.85 24.47 8.53
C GLN A 610 31.17 22.98 8.66
N TYR A 611 30.65 22.32 9.69
CA TYR A 611 30.85 20.88 9.89
C TYR A 611 30.39 20.07 8.67
N TYR A 612 29.23 20.38 8.12
CA TYR A 612 28.67 19.68 6.97
C TYR A 612 29.55 19.78 5.72
N ASN A 613 30.16 20.96 5.49
CA ASN A 613 31.05 21.21 4.37
C ASN A 613 32.45 20.62 4.61
N ASP A 614 33.01 20.79 5.81
CA ASP A 614 34.34 20.29 6.19
C ASP A 614 34.41 18.73 6.12
N HIS A 615 33.27 18.06 6.17
CA HIS A 615 33.13 16.60 6.07
C HIS A 615 32.49 16.12 4.75
N ASP A 616 32.27 17.01 3.77
CA ASP A 616 31.69 16.69 2.45
C ASP A 616 30.37 15.88 2.53
N LEU A 617 29.49 16.19 3.49
CA LEU A 617 28.29 15.38 3.75
C LEU A 617 27.21 15.53 2.66
N GLY A 618 27.25 16.62 1.89
CA GLY A 618 26.20 16.98 0.93
C GLY A 618 26.41 16.52 -0.50
N SER A 619 27.61 16.04 -0.86
CA SER A 619 27.89 15.55 -2.21
C SER A 619 28.86 14.38 -2.19
N ARG A 620 28.74 13.50 -3.18
CA ARG A 620 29.64 12.37 -3.34
C ARG A 620 29.71 11.87 -4.77
N ASP A 621 30.94 11.63 -5.22
CA ASP A 621 31.25 10.96 -6.47
C ASP A 621 31.45 9.46 -6.26
N TYR A 622 30.88 8.66 -7.16
CA TYR A 622 30.94 7.21 -7.20
C TYR A 622 31.64 6.78 -8.49
N ASP A 623 32.72 6.03 -8.35
CA ASP A 623 33.40 5.35 -9.44
C ASP A 623 32.46 4.35 -10.11
N VAL A 624 32.61 4.18 -11.42
CA VAL A 624 31.71 3.41 -12.28
C VAL A 624 32.28 2.03 -12.65
N SER A 625 33.48 1.71 -12.15
CA SER A 625 34.10 0.39 -12.34
C SER A 625 33.40 -0.66 -11.48
N GLU A 626 33.35 -1.88 -11.99
CA GLU A 626 32.70 -3.02 -11.35
C GLU A 626 33.41 -3.43 -10.05
N GLY A 627 32.64 -3.67 -9.00
CA GLY A 627 33.13 -4.15 -7.72
C GLY A 627 32.64 -3.34 -6.52
N GLN A 628 33.11 -3.76 -5.35
CA GLN A 628 32.92 -3.05 -4.10
C GLN A 628 33.92 -1.90 -3.99
N HIS A 629 33.43 -0.71 -3.68
CA HIS A 629 34.25 0.48 -3.53
C HIS A 629 34.29 0.90 -2.08
N ASP A 630 35.43 0.64 -1.47
CA ASP A 630 35.77 1.08 -0.12
C ASP A 630 36.75 2.26 -0.23
N THR A 631 36.22 3.47 -0.36
CA THR A 631 37.04 4.67 -0.23
C THR A 631 37.43 4.80 1.25
N ASN A 632 38.54 4.15 1.60
CA ASN A 632 39.11 3.81 2.91
C ASN A 632 39.21 4.96 3.94
N THR A 633 38.06 5.54 4.30
CA THR A 633 37.86 6.37 5.49
C THR A 633 36.53 5.92 6.08
N ALA A 634 36.49 5.69 7.40
CA ALA A 634 35.30 5.21 8.13
C ALA A 634 34.04 6.11 7.95
N TYR A 635 34.17 7.24 7.26
CA TYR A 635 33.18 8.28 7.08
C TYR A 635 32.44 8.18 5.73
N ASN A 636 33.01 7.52 4.71
CA ASN A 636 32.38 7.53 3.39
C ASN A 636 31.29 6.45 3.27
N GLY A 637 31.50 5.30 3.89
CA GLY A 637 30.63 4.14 3.74
C GLY A 637 30.80 3.45 2.39
N VAL A 638 30.59 2.14 2.37
CA VAL A 638 30.86 1.27 1.21
C VAL A 638 29.69 1.31 0.24
N TYR A 639 29.99 1.49 -1.06
CA TYR A 639 29.04 1.27 -2.15
C TYR A 639 29.52 0.14 -3.07
N ASN A 640 28.60 -0.40 -3.87
CA ASN A 640 28.90 -1.46 -4.82
C ASN A 640 28.42 -1.09 -6.22
N VAL A 641 29.17 -1.52 -7.24
CA VAL A 641 28.79 -1.37 -8.65
C VAL A 641 28.79 -2.74 -9.31
N ALA A 642 27.65 -3.17 -9.83
CA ALA A 642 27.51 -4.39 -10.60
C ALA A 642 27.31 -4.08 -12.09
N VAL A 643 27.99 -4.80 -12.99
CA VAL A 643 27.73 -4.71 -14.43
C VAL A 643 26.79 -5.83 -14.84
N THR A 644 25.62 -5.49 -15.33
CA THR A 644 24.56 -6.45 -15.68
C THR A 644 24.47 -6.71 -17.18
N LYS A 645 24.98 -5.80 -18.03
CA LYS A 645 25.00 -5.96 -19.48
C LYS A 645 26.27 -5.39 -20.11
N ARG A 646 26.85 -6.12 -21.06
CA ARG A 646 27.98 -5.69 -21.90
C ARG A 646 27.63 -5.76 -23.38
N ASN A 647 28.22 -4.90 -24.20
CA ASN A 647 28.13 -5.02 -25.65
C ASN A 647 29.13 -6.06 -26.17
N SER A 648 29.07 -6.35 -27.48
CA SER A 648 29.98 -7.29 -28.16
C SER A 648 31.46 -6.90 -28.11
N ALA A 649 31.77 -5.61 -27.88
CA ALA A 649 33.13 -5.11 -27.68
C ALA A 649 33.63 -5.25 -26.22
N GLY A 650 32.77 -5.70 -25.30
CA GLY A 650 33.07 -5.87 -23.88
C GLY A 650 32.79 -4.63 -23.02
N ASP A 651 32.35 -3.52 -23.61
CA ASP A 651 32.00 -2.31 -22.86
C ASP A 651 30.78 -2.57 -22.00
N ALA A 652 30.79 -2.09 -20.75
CA ALA A 652 29.63 -2.13 -19.88
C ALA A 652 28.56 -1.14 -20.35
N MET A 653 27.38 -1.68 -20.67
CA MET A 653 26.21 -0.96 -21.17
C MET A 653 25.11 -0.81 -20.12
N GLU A 654 25.19 -1.57 -19.03
CA GLU A 654 24.29 -1.43 -17.90
C GLU A 654 25.06 -1.63 -16.59
N ARG A 655 24.83 -0.73 -15.64
CA ARG A 655 25.44 -0.74 -14.30
C ARG A 655 24.38 -0.54 -13.24
N ILE A 656 24.58 -1.15 -12.08
CA ILE A 656 23.77 -0.95 -10.89
C ILE A 656 24.65 -0.52 -9.75
N PHE A 657 24.35 0.65 -9.20
CA PHE A 657 25.00 1.23 -8.04
C PHE A 657 24.14 0.97 -6.81
N THR A 658 24.72 0.39 -5.77
CA THR A 658 24.11 0.29 -4.44
C THR A 658 24.77 1.32 -3.53
N ILE A 659 24.12 2.47 -3.37
CA ILE A 659 24.67 3.68 -2.74
C ILE A 659 24.11 3.83 -1.34
N PRO A 660 24.96 3.92 -0.29
CA PRO A 660 24.47 4.16 1.04
C PRO A 660 24.12 5.65 1.26
N ILE A 661 22.98 5.89 1.88
CA ILE A 661 22.48 7.21 2.29
C ILE A 661 22.24 7.16 3.80
N TYR A 662 22.57 8.24 4.52
CA TYR A 662 22.59 8.26 5.97
C TYR A 662 21.70 9.35 6.56
N THR A 663 21.05 9.03 7.69
CA THR A 663 20.57 10.07 8.61
C THR A 663 21.70 10.58 9.47
N ARG A 664 21.60 11.85 9.86
CA ARG A 664 22.61 12.60 10.61
C ARG A 664 22.56 12.35 12.12
N PRO A 665 23.51 12.91 12.92
CA PRO A 665 23.58 12.71 14.36
C PRO A 665 22.30 13.07 15.12
N LYS A 666 22.10 12.43 16.28
CA LYS A 666 20.93 12.66 17.16
C LYS A 666 20.80 14.13 17.52
N GLU A 667 21.91 14.74 17.92
CA GLU A 667 21.99 16.18 18.16
C GLU A 667 22.95 16.74 17.11
N LEU A 668 22.50 17.75 16.35
CA LEU A 668 23.48 18.62 15.68
C LEU A 668 24.15 19.48 16.77
N VAL A 669 24.55 20.71 16.52
CA VAL A 669 24.96 21.57 17.65
C VAL A 669 23.77 21.72 18.61
N THR A 670 23.87 21.23 19.86
CA THR A 670 22.73 21.11 20.80
C THR A 670 21.94 22.41 20.93
N ARG A 671 22.62 23.56 20.95
CA ARG A 671 21.99 24.89 21.04
C ARG A 671 21.09 25.24 19.85
N SER A 672 21.36 24.67 18.67
CA SER A 672 20.54 24.84 17.47
C SER A 672 19.22 24.07 17.52
N ALA A 673 19.07 23.13 18.46
CA ALA A 673 17.96 22.18 18.59
C ALA A 673 17.76 21.23 17.40
N PHE A 674 18.43 21.44 16.26
CA PHE A 674 18.33 20.58 15.08
C PHE A 674 18.82 19.15 15.38
N SER A 675 18.19 18.20 14.70
CA SER A 675 18.39 16.77 14.89
C SER A 675 18.31 16.01 13.57
N GLY A 676 19.19 15.03 13.40
CA GLY A 676 19.07 14.03 12.35
C GLY A 676 17.93 13.04 12.58
N ASN A 677 17.45 12.90 13.81
CA ASN A 677 16.22 12.17 14.13
C ASN A 677 14.99 13.02 13.78
N ASN A 678 13.90 12.42 13.29
CA ASN A 678 12.65 13.14 13.11
C ASN A 678 12.02 13.45 14.50
N PRO A 679 11.80 14.72 14.88
CA PRO A 679 11.17 15.07 16.14
C PRO A 679 9.62 14.99 16.06
N PHE A 680 9.04 14.91 14.87
CA PHE A 680 7.59 14.93 14.65
C PHE A 680 7.00 13.51 14.63
N TYR A 681 6.01 13.26 15.50
CA TYR A 681 5.30 11.97 15.56
C TYR A 681 4.25 11.81 14.45
N SER A 682 3.73 12.93 13.95
CA SER A 682 2.62 12.94 12.97
C SER A 682 3.04 13.27 11.55
N TYR A 683 4.25 13.81 11.35
CA TYR A 683 4.66 14.30 10.05
C TYR A 683 6.06 13.78 9.67
N PRO A 684 6.26 13.37 8.41
CA PRO A 684 7.60 13.06 7.90
C PRO A 684 8.41 14.35 7.70
N ARG A 685 9.67 14.19 7.29
CA ARG A 685 10.49 15.26 6.72
C ARG A 685 10.93 14.88 5.32
N HIS A 686 11.25 15.88 4.49
CA HIS A 686 11.55 15.71 3.08
C HIS A 686 12.95 16.24 2.74
N GLY A 687 13.63 15.50 1.88
CA GLY A 687 14.82 15.93 1.17
C GLY A 687 14.83 15.40 -0.26
N LYS A 688 15.78 15.86 -1.07
CA LYS A 688 15.93 15.52 -2.47
C LYS A 688 17.40 15.33 -2.81
N ILE A 689 17.70 14.21 -3.47
CA ILE A 689 19.03 13.92 -4.01
C ILE A 689 18.95 13.99 -5.53
N ARG A 690 19.88 14.71 -6.15
CA ARG A 690 20.09 14.66 -7.59
C ARG A 690 21.22 13.70 -7.91
N PHE A 691 20.96 12.75 -8.78
CA PHE A 691 21.97 11.91 -9.41
C PHE A 691 22.29 12.44 -10.81
N SER A 692 23.56 12.53 -11.17
CA SER A 692 24.02 12.98 -12.48
C SER A 692 25.33 12.29 -12.86
N VAL A 693 25.68 12.27 -14.15
CA VAL A 693 27.00 11.78 -14.60
C VAL A 693 27.87 12.98 -14.91
N VAL A 694 29.03 13.09 -14.26
CA VAL A 694 29.91 14.27 -14.37
C VAL A 694 31.36 13.87 -14.63
N HIS A 695 32.12 14.74 -15.29
CA HIS A 695 33.53 14.52 -15.54
C HIS A 695 34.35 14.64 -14.25
N LYS A 696 35.23 13.67 -14.00
CA LYS A 696 35.97 13.46 -12.75
C LYS A 696 36.74 14.68 -12.24
N THR A 697 37.22 15.55 -13.13
CA THR A 697 38.07 16.69 -12.73
C THR A 697 37.46 18.06 -12.96
N THR A 698 36.56 18.20 -13.95
CA THR A 698 35.94 19.49 -14.28
C THR A 698 34.58 19.65 -13.63
N GLY A 699 33.93 18.55 -13.22
CA GLY A 699 32.56 18.56 -12.73
C GLY A 699 31.52 18.83 -13.82
N GLU A 700 31.92 18.87 -15.09
CA GLU A 700 31.01 19.12 -16.21
C GLU A 700 30.08 17.92 -16.43
N ARG A 701 28.77 18.19 -16.55
CA ARG A 701 27.75 17.18 -16.78
C ARG A 701 27.93 16.50 -18.14
N TYR A 702 27.73 15.18 -18.18
CA TYR A 702 27.65 14.45 -19.42
C TYR A 702 26.30 14.70 -20.11
N GLU A 703 26.30 15.44 -21.22
CA GLU A 703 25.05 15.89 -21.87
C GLU A 703 24.16 14.76 -22.41
N SER A 704 24.70 13.57 -22.67
CA SER A 704 23.92 12.43 -23.16
C SER A 704 23.13 11.68 -22.07
N ILE A 705 23.27 12.08 -20.80
CA ILE A 705 22.55 11.48 -19.66
C ILE A 705 21.96 12.59 -18.81
N ASP A 706 20.63 12.66 -18.80
CA ASP A 706 19.93 13.63 -17.96
C ASP A 706 20.02 13.25 -16.47
N PRO A 707 20.09 14.26 -15.57
CA PRO A 707 20.06 14.03 -14.14
C PRO A 707 18.68 13.57 -13.69
N VAL A 708 18.64 12.83 -12.59
CA VAL A 708 17.40 12.36 -11.95
C VAL A 708 17.34 12.86 -10.51
N ASP A 709 16.23 13.50 -10.17
CA ASP A 709 15.93 13.95 -8.81
C ASP A 709 15.07 12.90 -8.09
N VAL A 710 15.48 12.53 -6.88
CA VAL A 710 14.83 11.49 -6.07
C VAL A 710 14.42 12.08 -4.73
N ASP A 711 13.14 11.93 -4.38
CA ASP A 711 12.61 12.37 -3.11
C ASP A 711 12.95 11.35 -2.01
N ILE A 712 13.51 11.86 -0.91
CA ILE A 712 13.88 11.11 0.28
C ILE A 712 12.93 11.51 1.41
N ILE A 713 12.08 10.56 1.81
CA ILE A 713 11.13 10.74 2.89
C ILE A 713 11.70 10.15 4.16
N GLN A 714 12.06 11.02 5.11
CA GLN A 714 12.29 10.57 6.47
C GLN A 714 10.94 10.32 7.14
N VAL A 715 10.68 9.07 7.47
CA VAL A 715 9.38 8.65 8.01
C VAL A 715 9.06 9.34 9.34
N ARG A 716 7.77 9.36 9.68
CA ARG A 716 7.25 9.85 10.97
C ARG A 716 7.91 9.09 12.13
N ARG A 717 8.10 9.77 13.27
CA ARG A 717 8.58 9.08 14.47
C ARG A 717 7.51 8.16 15.04
N ILE A 718 7.83 6.87 15.13
CA ILE A 718 6.93 5.85 15.68
C ILE A 718 7.13 5.74 17.20
N LEU A 719 6.02 5.80 17.94
CA LEU A 719 6.00 5.73 19.41
C LEU A 719 5.39 4.45 19.97
N ASN A 720 4.50 3.78 19.22
CA ASN A 720 3.58 2.79 19.78
C ASN A 720 3.62 1.44 19.03
N PRO A 721 4.00 0.33 19.69
CA PRO A 721 4.66 0.26 21.00
C PRO A 721 6.17 0.57 20.88
N LYS A 722 6.82 0.85 22.01
CA LYS A 722 8.28 0.95 22.13
C LYS A 722 8.87 -0.06 23.10
N GLY A 723 8.10 -0.58 24.04
CA GLY A 723 8.52 -1.67 24.89
C GLY A 723 7.36 -2.51 25.41
N VAL A 724 7.65 -3.77 25.70
CA VAL A 724 6.70 -4.73 26.26
C VAL A 724 7.38 -5.48 27.40
N TRP A 725 6.89 -5.28 28.61
CA TRP A 725 7.51 -5.73 29.83
C TRP A 725 6.58 -6.68 30.58
N ARG A 726 7.18 -7.66 31.26
CA ARG A 726 6.49 -8.71 31.99
C ARG A 726 7.17 -8.98 33.32
N SER A 727 6.37 -9.34 34.32
CA SER A 727 6.82 -9.81 35.62
C SER A 727 7.44 -11.21 35.55
N ALA A 728 8.35 -11.47 36.50
CA ALA A 728 9.12 -12.70 36.65
C ALA A 728 8.26 -13.95 36.42
N GLY A 729 8.61 -14.76 35.41
CA GLY A 729 7.93 -16.03 35.12
C GLY A 729 6.64 -15.93 34.28
N SER A 730 6.28 -14.74 33.78
CA SER A 730 5.12 -14.58 32.90
C SER A 730 5.39 -15.13 31.48
N SER A 731 4.39 -15.83 30.94
CA SER A 731 4.36 -16.31 29.55
C SER A 731 3.28 -15.61 28.73
N ASP A 732 2.72 -14.51 29.22
CA ASP A 732 1.62 -13.81 28.55
C ASP A 732 2.14 -13.14 27.28
N ASN A 733 1.54 -13.50 26.14
CA ASN A 733 1.87 -12.91 24.87
C ASN A 733 1.45 -11.43 24.79
N PHE A 734 1.91 -10.75 23.74
CA PHE A 734 1.51 -9.39 23.42
C PHE A 734 1.31 -9.25 21.92
N HIS A 735 0.14 -8.78 21.51
CA HIS A 735 -0.16 -8.45 20.11
C HIS A 735 0.42 -7.09 19.76
N VAL A 736 1.48 -7.08 18.97
CA VAL A 736 2.09 -5.88 18.42
C VAL A 736 1.37 -5.52 17.14
N ARG A 737 0.79 -4.33 17.13
CA ARG A 737 0.50 -3.58 15.90
C ARG A 737 1.25 -2.26 15.97
N LEU A 738 2.10 -1.99 15.00
CA LEU A 738 2.88 -0.74 14.97
C LEU A 738 1.97 0.41 14.53
N MET A 739 2.00 1.53 15.25
CA MET A 739 1.05 2.62 15.03
C MET A 739 1.69 4.01 14.96
N HIS A 740 1.04 4.95 14.28
CA HIS A 740 1.41 6.37 14.24
C HIS A 740 0.21 7.29 14.52
N LEU A 741 0.47 8.57 14.78
CA LEU A 741 -0.58 9.59 14.82
C LEU A 741 -0.71 10.22 13.44
N SER A 742 -1.93 10.42 12.96
CA SER A 742 -2.18 11.19 11.72
C SER A 742 -1.97 12.70 11.91
N LYS A 743 -2.24 13.21 13.13
CA LYS A 743 -2.00 14.61 13.53
C LYS A 743 -1.73 14.74 15.02
N PRO A 744 -1.12 15.85 15.51
CA PRO A 744 -0.66 15.96 16.90
C PRO A 744 -1.75 15.83 17.97
N GLU A 745 -3.00 16.17 17.66
CA GLU A 745 -4.17 16.11 18.57
C GLU A 745 -5.15 14.98 18.19
N ALA A 746 -4.72 14.00 17.40
CA ALA A 746 -5.57 12.85 17.08
C ALA A 746 -5.90 12.08 18.39
N PRO A 747 -7.18 11.73 18.64
CA PRO A 747 -7.56 10.99 19.84
C PRO A 747 -7.14 9.51 19.79
N LYS A 748 -6.79 9.03 18.59
CA LYS A 748 -6.40 7.65 18.33
C LYS A 748 -5.15 7.59 17.46
N PHE A 749 -4.36 6.56 17.70
CA PHE A 749 -3.33 6.06 16.80
C PHE A 749 -3.96 5.30 15.62
N GLU A 750 -3.25 5.27 14.50
CA GLU A 750 -3.59 4.56 13.27
C GLU A 750 -2.52 3.51 12.95
N PRO A 751 -2.91 2.34 12.40
CA PRO A 751 -1.97 1.31 11.94
C PRO A 751 -0.93 1.85 10.96
N PHE A 752 0.33 1.47 11.18
CA PHE A 752 1.42 1.80 10.27
C PHE A 752 1.58 0.72 9.21
N THR A 753 1.26 1.08 7.97
CA THR A 753 1.37 0.20 6.80
C THR A 753 2.71 0.36 6.11
N SER A 754 3.40 -0.75 5.84
CA SER A 754 4.69 -0.75 5.15
C SER A 754 4.49 -0.73 3.63
N ILE A 755 5.03 0.29 2.95
CA ILE A 755 5.17 0.30 1.48
C ILE A 755 6.46 -0.48 1.12
N GLY A 756 6.31 -1.73 0.71
CA GLY A 756 7.40 -2.70 0.61
C GLY A 756 7.43 -3.70 1.77
N LYS A 757 8.13 -4.83 1.62
CA LYS A 757 8.19 -5.89 2.63
C LYS A 757 8.75 -5.40 3.96
N TRP A 758 8.36 -6.08 5.04
CA TRP A 758 8.84 -5.82 6.39
C TRP A 758 9.27 -7.11 7.10
N SER A 759 10.04 -6.98 8.17
CA SER A 759 10.45 -8.10 9.03
C SER A 759 10.57 -7.67 10.48
N ALA A 760 10.36 -8.60 11.40
CA ALA A 760 10.68 -8.45 12.81
C ALA A 760 11.66 -9.57 13.24
N GLU A 761 12.73 -9.20 13.95
CA GLU A 761 13.82 -10.12 14.32
C GLU A 761 14.23 -9.90 15.79
N VAL A 762 14.40 -10.99 16.54
CA VAL A 762 14.86 -10.95 17.93
C VAL A 762 16.38 -10.76 17.96
N VAL A 763 16.82 -9.63 18.52
CA VAL A 763 18.21 -9.32 18.88
C VAL A 763 18.40 -9.60 20.37
N MET A 764 19.50 -10.27 20.72
CA MET A 764 19.70 -10.85 22.05
C MET A 764 21.05 -10.47 22.68
N GLY A 765 21.06 -10.36 24.02
CA GLY A 765 22.27 -10.40 24.84
C GLY A 765 22.51 -11.75 25.55
N SER A 766 21.53 -12.67 25.56
CA SER A 766 21.56 -13.98 26.26
C SER A 766 20.54 -14.98 25.66
N ASP A 767 20.21 -16.08 26.37
CA ASP A 767 19.20 -17.08 25.98
C ASP A 767 17.84 -16.45 25.60
N HIS A 768 17.12 -17.08 24.67
CA HIS A 768 15.82 -16.61 24.18
C HIS A 768 14.82 -16.46 25.32
N ILE A 769 14.33 -15.24 25.58
CA ILE A 769 13.21 -14.99 26.49
C ILE A 769 11.86 -14.91 25.74
N ILE A 770 11.91 -14.75 24.42
CA ILE A 770 10.75 -14.60 23.55
C ILE A 770 10.91 -15.34 22.21
N THR A 771 9.77 -15.60 21.58
CA THR A 771 9.64 -15.92 20.15
C THR A 771 8.59 -15.01 19.50
N LEU A 772 8.53 -15.00 18.16
CA LEU A 772 7.64 -14.19 17.35
C LEU A 772 6.69 -15.07 16.53
N SER A 773 5.46 -14.61 16.35
CA SER A 773 4.50 -15.23 15.43
C SER A 773 3.82 -14.17 14.56
N SER A 774 3.74 -14.37 13.25
CA SER A 774 3.05 -13.44 12.34
C SER A 774 1.52 -13.58 12.45
N THR A 775 0.79 -12.55 12.02
CA THR A 775 -0.68 -12.60 11.83
C THR A 775 -1.02 -12.62 10.34
N VAL A 776 -2.26 -12.99 10.00
CA VAL A 776 -2.77 -12.90 8.62
C VAL A 776 -2.75 -11.44 8.14
N GLU A 777 -3.17 -10.49 8.96
CA GLU A 777 -3.12 -9.06 8.61
C GLU A 777 -1.69 -8.58 8.33
N GLY A 778 -0.69 -9.07 9.07
CA GLY A 778 0.70 -8.67 8.84
C GLY A 778 1.38 -9.38 7.68
N SER A 779 1.05 -10.65 7.45
CA SER A 779 1.67 -11.49 6.42
C SER A 779 0.94 -11.49 5.08
N GLY A 780 -0.31 -11.03 5.02
CA GLY A 780 -1.15 -11.04 3.83
C GLY A 780 -1.96 -12.33 3.67
N GLU A 781 -3.12 -12.20 3.02
CA GLU A 781 -4.03 -13.33 2.82
C GLU A 781 -3.38 -14.45 1.99
N GLY A 782 -3.59 -15.71 2.40
CA GLY A 782 -3.02 -16.88 1.72
C GLY A 782 -1.60 -17.26 2.11
N ASN A 783 -0.89 -16.40 2.85
CA ASN A 783 0.43 -16.73 3.39
C ASN A 783 0.35 -17.62 4.64
N MET A 784 1.29 -18.55 4.77
CA MET A 784 1.37 -19.40 5.97
C MET A 784 1.84 -18.58 7.17
N GLU A 785 1.07 -18.60 8.25
CA GLU A 785 1.48 -18.01 9.53
C GLU A 785 2.82 -18.59 10.00
N GLN A 786 3.78 -17.71 10.27
CA GLN A 786 5.06 -18.06 10.88
C GLN A 786 4.86 -18.11 12.39
N LYS A 787 5.18 -19.22 13.06
CA LYS A 787 4.89 -19.41 14.49
C LYS A 787 6.13 -19.72 15.30
N GLU A 788 6.26 -19.06 16.45
CA GLU A 788 7.29 -19.30 17.47
C GLU A 788 8.73 -19.29 16.92
N THR A 789 9.03 -18.33 16.04
CA THR A 789 10.36 -18.17 15.42
C THR A 789 11.09 -16.95 15.96
N THR A 790 12.38 -16.79 15.65
CA THR A 790 13.15 -15.60 16.03
C THR A 790 13.09 -14.49 14.98
N ARG A 791 12.57 -14.79 13.79
CA ARG A 791 12.44 -13.85 12.69
C ARG A 791 11.19 -14.17 11.88
N ILE A 792 10.37 -13.15 11.67
CA ILE A 792 9.18 -13.21 10.83
C ILE A 792 9.25 -12.13 9.74
N GLU A 793 8.57 -12.38 8.63
CA GLU A 793 8.40 -11.43 7.52
C GLU A 793 6.92 -11.15 7.26
N GLY A 794 6.64 -9.99 6.68
CA GLY A 794 5.33 -9.66 6.14
C GLY A 794 5.44 -8.90 4.82
N GLU A 795 4.32 -8.87 4.11
CA GLU A 795 4.26 -8.41 2.73
C GLU A 795 4.12 -6.88 2.61
N SER A 796 4.33 -6.38 1.38
CA SER A 796 4.07 -4.98 1.04
C SER A 796 2.60 -4.63 1.23
N GLU A 797 2.32 -3.36 1.56
CA GLU A 797 0.97 -2.79 1.70
C GLU A 797 0.14 -3.41 2.84
N HIS A 798 0.82 -4.06 3.78
CA HIS A 798 0.21 -4.63 4.99
C HIS A 798 0.70 -3.90 6.25
N PRO A 799 -0.11 -3.85 7.33
CA PRO A 799 0.32 -3.33 8.61
C PRO A 799 1.45 -4.19 9.19
N ILE A 800 2.34 -3.58 9.98
CA ILE A 800 3.31 -4.34 10.77
C ILE A 800 2.59 -4.90 12.00
N ASP A 801 2.21 -6.18 11.92
CA ASP A 801 1.30 -6.83 12.86
C ASP A 801 1.78 -8.27 13.18
N PHE A 802 2.03 -8.55 14.47
CA PHE A 802 2.58 -9.83 14.95
C PHE A 802 2.45 -10.01 16.47
N TYR A 803 2.73 -11.22 16.98
CA TYR A 803 2.79 -11.52 18.41
C TYR A 803 4.22 -11.64 18.92
N ILE A 804 4.49 -11.06 20.09
CA ILE A 804 5.63 -11.38 20.95
C ILE A 804 5.18 -12.43 21.98
N ASN A 805 5.85 -13.57 22.01
CA ASN A 805 5.49 -14.71 22.87
C ASN A 805 6.57 -14.92 23.92
N PHE A 806 6.26 -14.61 25.19
CA PHE A 806 7.17 -14.84 26.32
C PHE A 806 7.21 -16.31 26.73
N ASN A 807 8.38 -16.78 27.15
CA ASN A 807 8.55 -18.17 27.61
C ASN A 807 8.68 -18.30 29.15
N GLY A 808 8.53 -17.20 29.90
CA GLY A 808 8.66 -17.18 31.36
C GLY A 808 10.11 -17.15 31.88
N THR A 809 11.10 -16.88 31.03
CA THR A 809 12.51 -16.76 31.44
C THR A 809 12.90 -15.30 31.61
N SER A 810 13.51 -14.96 32.75
CA SER A 810 13.90 -13.59 33.05
C SER A 810 15.08 -13.13 32.20
N GLY A 811 15.03 -11.90 31.73
CA GLY A 811 16.05 -11.33 30.86
C GLY A 811 15.55 -10.15 30.04
N CYS A 812 16.35 -9.77 29.04
CA CYS A 812 16.03 -8.68 28.13
C CYS A 812 16.32 -9.09 26.69
N ALA A 813 15.48 -8.61 25.77
CA ALA A 813 15.64 -8.76 24.33
C ALA A 813 15.20 -7.47 23.62
N ILE A 814 15.59 -7.32 22.36
CA ILE A 814 15.13 -6.25 21.48
C ILE A 814 14.54 -6.89 20.25
N VAL A 815 13.31 -6.53 19.88
CA VAL A 815 12.73 -6.91 18.57
C VAL A 815 13.03 -5.79 17.59
N LYS A 816 13.91 -6.05 16.63
CA LYS A 816 14.26 -5.13 15.54
C LYS A 816 13.29 -5.32 14.39
N ILE A 817 12.55 -4.27 14.08
CA ILE A 817 11.64 -4.20 12.95
C ILE A 817 12.33 -3.45 11.82
N ARG A 818 12.31 -4.03 10.62
CA ARG A 818 12.74 -3.39 9.38
C ARG A 818 11.56 -3.29 8.43
N TYR A 819 11.31 -2.14 7.86
CA TYR A 819 10.13 -1.86 7.04
C TYR A 819 10.45 -0.92 5.88
N HIS A 820 9.49 -0.73 4.98
CA HIS A 820 9.67 -0.07 3.69
C HIS A 820 10.79 -0.70 2.85
N ASN A 821 10.69 -2.00 2.53
CA ASN A 821 11.76 -2.77 1.90
C ASN A 821 13.05 -2.75 2.72
N TYR A 822 12.89 -2.87 4.04
CA TYR A 822 13.96 -2.94 5.03
C TYR A 822 14.87 -1.69 5.11
N SER A 823 14.46 -0.54 4.55
CA SER A 823 15.22 0.71 4.59
C SER A 823 15.05 1.50 5.90
N CYS A 824 13.94 1.26 6.61
CA CYS A 824 13.60 1.90 7.86
C CYS A 824 13.70 0.91 9.03
N GLU A 825 14.01 1.43 10.22
CA GLU A 825 14.18 0.62 11.43
C GLU A 825 13.35 1.14 12.60
N HIS A 826 12.80 0.23 13.39
CA HIS A 826 12.20 0.49 14.69
C HIS A 826 12.53 -0.65 15.66
N ASP A 827 12.91 -0.33 16.89
CA ASP A 827 13.22 -1.33 17.92
C ASP A 827 12.17 -1.33 19.03
N ILE A 828 11.68 -2.51 19.41
CA ILE A 828 10.81 -2.75 20.58
C ILE A 828 11.63 -3.43 21.68
N PHE A 829 11.63 -2.84 22.87
CA PHE A 829 12.42 -3.27 24.01
C PHE A 829 11.63 -4.22 24.92
N VAL A 830 12.08 -5.46 25.04
CA VAL A 830 11.35 -6.54 25.68
C VAL A 830 12.04 -7.00 26.97
N ARG A 831 11.32 -6.96 28.10
CA ARG A 831 11.89 -7.31 29.40
C ARG A 831 11.00 -8.28 30.15
N GLU A 832 11.61 -9.30 30.74
CA GLU A 832 11.00 -10.23 31.68
C GLU A 832 11.74 -10.09 33.02
N GLY A 833 11.04 -9.67 34.06
CA GLY A 833 11.54 -9.54 35.43
C GLY A 833 11.92 -8.10 35.79
N TYR A 834 11.51 -7.66 36.98
CA TYR A 834 11.63 -6.24 37.42
C TYR A 834 12.68 -5.99 38.49
N ASP A 835 13.50 -6.98 38.82
CA ASP A 835 14.59 -6.81 39.78
C ASP A 835 15.54 -5.67 39.37
N PRO A 836 16.23 -5.04 40.33
CA PRO A 836 17.24 -4.04 40.02
C PRO A 836 18.28 -4.56 39.04
N ILE A 837 18.57 -3.77 38.00
CA ILE A 837 19.35 -4.23 36.85
C ILE A 837 20.61 -3.37 36.66
N ASP A 838 21.73 -4.03 36.35
CA ASP A 838 22.96 -3.37 35.95
C ASP A 838 22.89 -3.07 34.44
N ILE A 839 22.65 -1.81 34.13
CA ILE A 839 22.56 -1.33 32.74
C ILE A 839 23.95 -1.13 32.14
N ALA A 840 24.89 -0.61 32.91
CA ALA A 840 26.23 -0.30 32.41
C ALA A 840 27.04 -1.58 32.14
N GLY A 841 26.73 -2.67 32.85
CA GLY A 841 27.47 -3.93 32.79
C GLY A 841 28.80 -3.88 33.55
N LEU A 842 28.95 -2.93 34.47
CA LEU A 842 30.17 -2.70 35.24
C LEU A 842 30.19 -3.49 36.57
N GLY A 843 29.04 -3.96 37.04
CA GLY A 843 28.87 -4.81 38.22
C GLY A 843 28.94 -4.07 39.57
N ASP A 844 29.05 -2.74 39.56
CA ASP A 844 29.20 -1.84 40.70
C ASP A 844 27.90 -1.13 41.11
N GLN A 845 26.92 -1.02 40.20
CA GLN A 845 25.60 -0.47 40.50
C GLN A 845 24.45 -1.20 39.82
N LYS A 846 23.25 -1.10 40.41
CA LYS A 846 21.98 -1.57 39.83
C LYS A 846 20.89 -0.53 39.98
N TRP A 847 20.13 -0.30 38.91
CA TRP A 847 19.03 0.66 38.90
C TRP A 847 17.70 -0.01 39.26
N SER A 848 16.91 0.65 40.11
CA SER A 848 15.54 0.21 40.40
C SER A 848 14.64 0.30 39.17
N SER A 849 13.77 -0.69 38.96
CA SER A 849 12.74 -0.64 37.91
C SER A 849 11.55 0.24 38.27
N TYR A 850 11.46 0.73 39.51
CA TYR A 850 10.31 1.47 40.04
C TYR A 850 10.65 2.91 40.42
N ASN A 851 9.73 3.84 40.15
CA ASN A 851 9.77 5.18 40.73
C ASN A 851 9.45 5.13 42.23
N VAL A 852 9.81 6.18 42.96
CA VAL A 852 9.37 6.34 44.36
C VAL A 852 7.90 6.77 44.36
N ASP A 853 7.08 6.02 45.10
CA ASP A 853 5.67 6.31 45.33
C ASP A 853 5.51 7.29 46.49
N HIS A 854 6.11 6.99 47.64
CA HIS A 854 6.09 7.87 48.81
C HIS A 854 7.28 7.57 49.74
N PHE A 855 7.41 8.37 50.80
CA PHE A 855 8.36 8.12 51.88
C PHE A 855 7.63 7.71 53.15
N GLU A 856 8.18 6.74 53.88
CA GLU A 856 7.75 6.37 55.23
C GLU A 856 8.79 6.85 56.25
N LYS A 857 8.33 7.19 57.46
CA LYS A 857 9.23 7.59 58.54
C LYS A 857 10.00 6.39 59.08
N ASP A 858 11.31 6.54 59.22
CA ASP A 858 12.20 5.50 59.75
C ASP A 858 13.26 6.12 60.67
N GLY A 859 13.02 6.03 61.98
CA GLY A 859 13.81 6.74 62.99
C GLY A 859 13.79 8.26 62.76
N ASP A 860 14.97 8.86 62.62
CA ASP A 860 15.17 10.29 62.31
C ASP A 860 15.22 10.59 60.80
N GLY A 861 15.07 9.56 59.95
CA GLY A 861 15.14 9.63 58.51
C GLY A 861 13.87 9.16 57.81
N TYR A 862 13.99 8.94 56.51
CA TYR A 862 12.89 8.54 55.64
C TYR A 862 13.31 7.39 54.73
N LYS A 863 12.46 6.38 54.64
CA LYS A 863 12.60 5.25 53.75
C LYS A 863 11.78 5.48 52.49
N ALA A 864 12.39 5.34 51.32
CA ALA A 864 11.71 5.42 50.03
C ALA A 864 10.92 4.12 49.77
N ILE A 865 9.64 4.26 49.40
CA ILE A 865 8.76 3.15 49.03
C ILE A 865 8.55 3.18 47.51
N PRO A 866 8.84 2.09 46.78
CA PRO A 866 8.68 2.04 45.33
C PRO A 866 7.21 1.93 44.91
N THR A 867 6.92 2.32 43.67
CA THR A 867 5.65 2.01 43.01
C THR A 867 5.46 0.49 42.82
N THR A 868 4.22 0.07 42.57
CA THR A 868 3.87 -1.34 42.35
C THR A 868 4.07 -1.81 40.90
N SER A 869 4.17 -0.88 39.95
CA SER A 869 4.40 -1.13 38.53
C SER A 869 5.61 -0.35 38.02
N PRO A 870 6.45 -0.94 37.14
CA PRO A 870 7.64 -0.27 36.61
C PRO A 870 7.30 0.89 35.65
N ILE A 871 6.08 0.91 35.11
CA ILE A 871 5.59 1.99 34.24
C ILE A 871 4.76 3.04 35.00
N ALA A 872 4.54 2.86 36.31
CA ALA A 872 3.87 3.86 37.14
C ALA A 872 4.71 5.12 37.27
N GLU A 873 4.07 6.28 37.17
CA GLU A 873 4.79 7.57 37.23
C GLU A 873 5.40 7.85 38.62
N GLY A 874 4.84 7.31 39.69
CA GLY A 874 5.22 7.61 41.07
C GLY A 874 4.67 8.96 41.54
N SER A 875 5.24 9.50 42.62
CA SER A 875 4.86 10.83 43.11
C SER A 875 5.89 11.90 42.76
N LEU A 876 5.43 13.14 42.67
CA LEU A 876 6.32 14.29 42.53
C LEU A 876 6.70 14.80 43.93
N PHE A 877 7.96 15.15 44.12
CA PHE A 877 8.46 15.65 45.40
C PHE A 877 9.12 17.00 45.21
N ARG A 878 8.90 17.94 46.13
CA ARG A 878 9.76 19.13 46.22
C ARG A 878 11.10 18.73 46.84
N ARG A 879 12.19 19.40 46.46
CA ARG A 879 13.56 19.03 46.87
C ARG A 879 13.67 18.91 48.40
N THR A 880 14.20 17.78 48.90
CA THR A 880 14.30 17.40 50.33
C THR A 880 12.99 17.35 51.11
N SER A 881 11.83 17.51 50.46
CA SER A 881 10.54 17.33 51.11
C SER A 881 10.14 15.86 51.00
N PRO A 882 9.87 15.16 52.11
CA PRO A 882 9.42 13.78 52.06
C PRO A 882 7.92 13.67 51.75
N VAL A 883 7.22 14.80 51.57
CA VAL A 883 5.81 14.87 51.24
C VAL A 883 5.61 14.56 49.76
N ALA A 884 4.89 13.50 49.46
CA ALA A 884 4.63 13.02 48.11
C ALA A 884 3.40 13.72 47.51
N ILE A 885 3.55 14.39 46.37
CA ILE A 885 2.41 14.89 45.59
C ILE A 885 1.89 13.75 44.72
N LEU A 886 0.72 13.23 45.07
CA LEU A 886 0.18 12.01 44.47
C LEU A 886 -0.30 12.23 43.04
N GLN A 887 -0.26 11.15 42.24
CA GLN A 887 -0.73 11.14 40.84
C GLN A 887 -2.19 11.59 40.68
N SER A 888 -3.05 11.38 41.70
CA SER A 888 -4.46 11.82 41.66
C SER A 888 -4.63 13.33 41.45
N ASN A 889 -3.59 14.12 41.73
CA ASN A 889 -3.60 15.55 41.43
C ASN A 889 -3.58 15.85 39.94
N ASN A 890 -3.26 14.89 39.07
CA ASN A 890 -3.25 15.11 37.63
C ASN A 890 -4.66 15.19 37.05
N ASP A 891 -5.66 14.63 37.73
CA ASP A 891 -7.07 14.78 37.36
C ASP A 891 -7.64 16.13 37.80
N ILE A 892 -7.07 16.71 38.87
CA ILE A 892 -7.49 18.00 39.44
C ILE A 892 -6.77 19.16 38.75
N TYR A 893 -5.45 19.02 38.60
CA TYR A 893 -4.52 19.99 38.04
C TYR A 893 -3.72 19.31 36.90
N PRO A 894 -4.36 19.02 35.76
CA PRO A 894 -3.72 18.38 34.60
C PRO A 894 -2.62 19.27 34.00
N ARG A 895 -1.97 18.79 32.93
CA ARG A 895 -0.96 19.59 32.22
C ARG A 895 -1.50 20.97 31.90
N PHE A 896 -0.65 21.96 32.15
CA PHE A 896 -0.87 23.37 31.88
C PHE A 896 -1.94 24.10 32.72
N HIS A 897 -2.75 23.37 33.49
CA HIS A 897 -3.76 23.94 34.38
C HIS A 897 -3.18 25.00 35.32
N GLU A 898 -3.85 26.16 35.39
CA GLU A 898 -3.43 27.25 36.27
C GLU A 898 -3.71 26.92 37.75
N VAL A 899 -2.67 26.96 38.57
CA VAL A 899 -2.75 26.69 40.01
C VAL A 899 -2.58 27.99 40.80
N LYS A 900 -3.50 28.26 41.72
CA LYS A 900 -3.47 29.41 42.65
C LYS A 900 -2.71 29.04 43.92
N SER A 901 -2.17 30.05 44.62
CA SER A 901 -1.44 29.82 45.88
C SER A 901 -2.28 29.17 46.99
N THR A 902 -3.61 29.34 46.95
CA THR A 902 -4.54 28.74 47.91
C THR A 902 -4.98 27.32 47.54
N ASP A 903 -4.64 26.86 46.33
CA ASP A 903 -5.02 25.53 45.86
C ASP A 903 -4.23 24.46 46.61
N LYS A 904 -4.89 23.32 46.85
CA LYS A 904 -4.34 22.24 47.67
C LYS A 904 -4.15 20.98 46.84
N TYR A 905 -3.01 20.35 47.04
CA TYR A 905 -2.67 19.06 46.47
C TYR A 905 -3.01 17.96 47.45
N VAL A 906 -3.55 16.85 46.95
CA VAL A 906 -3.64 15.59 47.70
C VAL A 906 -2.22 15.04 47.84
N VAL A 907 -1.73 14.92 49.06
CA VAL A 907 -0.36 14.51 49.35
C VAL A 907 -0.33 13.33 50.31
N HIS A 908 0.76 12.57 50.27
CA HIS A 908 1.12 11.65 51.34
C HIS A 908 2.23 12.26 52.20
N ASP A 909 1.92 12.62 53.45
CA ASP A 909 2.88 13.12 54.42
C ASP A 909 3.32 11.97 55.34
N PRO A 910 4.62 11.64 55.43
CA PRO A 910 5.10 10.55 56.27
C PRO A 910 4.72 10.67 57.76
N ASP A 911 4.38 11.88 58.23
CA ASP A 911 3.94 12.13 59.62
C ASP A 911 2.42 12.03 59.82
N SER A 912 1.60 12.16 58.76
CA SER A 912 0.14 12.30 58.89
C SER A 912 -0.70 11.48 57.90
N ASN A 913 -0.08 10.56 57.14
CA ASN A 913 -0.69 9.82 56.02
C ASN A 913 -1.26 10.77 54.94
N THR A 914 -2.23 10.31 54.15
CA THR A 914 -2.81 11.09 53.05
C THR A 914 -3.61 12.29 53.57
N THR A 915 -3.26 13.49 53.11
CA THR A 915 -3.86 14.78 53.51
C THR A 915 -3.85 15.75 52.32
N GLU A 916 -4.21 17.02 52.55
CA GLU A 916 -4.16 18.08 51.55
C GLU A 916 -3.27 19.24 52.00
N MET A 917 -2.35 19.66 51.12
CA MET A 917 -1.39 20.75 51.40
C MET A 917 -1.28 21.70 50.20
N THR A 918 -1.12 23.00 50.48
CA THR A 918 -0.79 24.02 49.47
C THR A 918 0.65 23.87 48.99
N TRP A 919 0.99 24.47 47.84
CA TRP A 919 2.37 24.45 47.33
C TRP A 919 3.41 24.93 48.35
N GLU A 920 3.08 25.97 49.12
CA GLU A 920 3.93 26.56 50.16
C GLU A 920 4.15 25.62 51.36
N GLU A 921 3.17 24.78 51.69
CA GLU A 921 3.26 23.82 52.81
C GLU A 921 4.13 22.60 52.46
N ILE A 922 4.30 22.29 51.17
CA ILE A 922 5.03 21.10 50.68
C ILE A 922 6.57 21.32 50.67
N ILE A 923 7.08 22.44 51.19
CA ILE A 923 8.53 22.69 51.32
C ILE A 923 9.21 21.76 52.34
N ALA A 924 10.54 21.67 52.27
CA ALA A 924 11.32 20.89 53.21
C ALA A 924 11.19 21.40 54.67
N LYS A 925 10.81 20.49 55.59
CA LYS A 925 10.61 20.81 57.02
C LYS A 925 11.91 21.18 57.76
N LYS A 926 13.09 20.73 57.29
CA LYS A 926 14.40 20.96 57.94
C LYS A 926 15.28 21.94 57.15
N LYS A 927 15.31 23.21 57.57
CA LYS A 927 16.17 24.24 56.97
C LYS A 927 17.66 23.90 57.18
N GLY A 928 18.46 23.89 56.11
CA GLY A 928 19.92 23.75 56.17
C GLY A 928 20.53 22.46 55.60
N ASN A 929 19.74 21.44 55.25
CA ASN A 929 20.23 20.19 54.62
C ASN A 929 19.79 20.06 53.15
N PHE A 930 19.93 21.12 52.35
CA PHE A 930 19.37 21.18 50.99
C PHE A 930 20.35 20.71 49.88
N ASN A 931 21.62 20.46 50.25
CA ASN A 931 22.67 20.04 49.30
C ASN A 931 22.68 18.54 49.04
N ARG A 932 22.06 17.73 49.90
CA ARG A 932 22.08 16.26 49.81
C ARG A 932 20.76 15.69 50.31
N TRP A 933 20.27 14.64 49.66
CA TRP A 933 19.03 13.94 50.02
C TRP A 933 19.32 12.49 50.38
N ASP A 934 19.44 12.21 51.67
CA ASP A 934 19.67 10.85 52.16
C ASP A 934 18.34 10.12 52.44
N ILE A 935 18.35 8.81 52.23
CA ILE A 935 17.26 7.87 52.56
C ILE A 935 17.82 6.78 53.47
N THR A 936 16.95 6.08 54.22
CA THR A 936 17.36 5.04 55.19
C THR A 936 17.25 3.61 54.66
N ASN A 937 16.95 3.44 53.36
CA ASN A 937 16.87 2.12 52.73
C ASN A 937 18.18 1.32 52.94
N GLY A 938 18.05 0.01 53.15
CA GLY A 938 19.20 -0.89 53.31
C GLY A 938 19.84 -1.29 51.96
N ASN A 939 20.86 -2.16 52.02
CA ASN A 939 21.56 -2.69 50.84
C ASN A 939 22.17 -1.62 49.93
N ASP A 940 22.68 -0.54 50.53
CA ASP A 940 23.30 0.61 49.82
C ASP A 940 22.37 1.25 48.76
N GLU A 941 21.06 1.15 48.97
CA GLU A 941 20.07 1.85 48.17
C GLU A 941 20.06 3.35 48.49
N HIS A 942 20.14 4.17 47.46
CA HIS A 942 20.11 5.63 47.59
C HIS A 942 19.39 6.26 46.40
N ILE A 943 18.96 7.52 46.54
CA ILE A 943 18.48 8.33 45.41
C ILE A 943 19.63 8.44 44.40
N ALA A 944 19.35 8.27 43.11
CA ALA A 944 20.36 8.40 42.07
C ALA A 944 21.17 9.71 42.20
N SER A 945 22.48 9.65 42.04
CA SER A 945 23.39 10.79 42.06
C SER A 945 23.95 11.08 40.67
N GLY A 946 24.67 12.20 40.53
CA GLY A 946 25.38 12.50 39.27
C GLY A 946 26.39 11.40 38.90
N ALA A 947 27.05 10.78 39.87
CA ALA A 947 28.01 9.70 39.59
C ALA A 947 27.33 8.44 39.03
N ASP A 948 26.11 8.12 39.47
CA ASP A 948 25.37 6.95 38.99
C ASP A 948 24.88 7.12 37.55
N LEU A 949 24.73 8.38 37.10
CA LEU A 949 24.40 8.73 35.73
C LEU A 949 25.64 8.80 34.85
N TYR A 950 26.67 9.50 35.30
CA TYR A 950 27.92 9.70 34.57
C TYR A 950 28.93 8.60 34.93
N ASP A 951 30.22 8.86 34.77
CA ASP A 951 31.32 7.94 35.15
C ASP A 951 31.25 6.54 34.52
N GLY A 952 30.74 6.47 33.28
CA GLY A 952 30.66 5.24 32.49
C GLY A 952 29.33 4.50 32.60
N HIS A 953 28.33 5.07 33.29
CA HIS A 953 27.04 4.44 33.50
C HIS A 953 26.01 4.77 32.42
N LEU A 954 25.09 5.71 32.69
CA LEU A 954 23.98 6.00 31.78
C LEU A 954 24.31 7.10 30.76
N ILE A 955 25.28 7.96 31.03
CA ILE A 955 25.67 9.11 30.20
C ILE A 955 27.19 9.13 30.05
N SER A 956 27.68 9.22 28.82
CA SER A 956 29.10 9.38 28.55
C SER A 956 29.55 10.83 28.82
N ARG A 957 30.75 11.00 29.38
CA ARG A 957 31.43 12.32 29.49
C ARG A 957 32.00 12.79 28.15
N ASN A 958 32.14 11.87 27.20
CA ASN A 958 32.42 12.18 25.80
C ASN A 958 31.22 11.70 25.01
N ALA A 959 30.37 12.62 24.55
CA ALA A 959 29.15 12.26 23.85
C ALA A 959 29.42 11.32 22.66
N ASN A 960 30.59 11.44 22.03
CA ASN A 960 30.98 10.69 20.83
C ASN A 960 31.93 9.51 21.10
N ASP A 961 31.98 9.00 22.34
CA ASP A 961 32.70 7.76 22.65
C ASP A 961 32.02 6.56 21.99
N GLN A 962 32.63 6.03 20.93
CA GLN A 962 32.12 4.89 20.17
C GLN A 962 32.10 3.57 20.96
N ASN A 963 32.85 3.48 22.06
CA ASN A 963 32.86 2.28 22.91
C ASN A 963 31.79 2.33 24.00
N PHE A 964 31.08 3.46 24.15
CA PHE A 964 30.06 3.62 25.18
C PHE A 964 28.78 2.87 24.79
N PRO A 965 28.39 1.79 25.50
CA PRO A 965 27.38 0.86 25.02
C PRO A 965 25.94 1.30 25.31
N ILE A 966 25.74 2.43 26.01
CA ILE A 966 24.42 2.82 26.53
C ILE A 966 23.74 3.83 25.62
N ALA A 967 22.63 3.39 25.03
CA ALA A 967 21.77 4.19 24.18
C ALA A 967 20.41 4.49 24.84
N LYS A 968 19.63 5.36 24.19
CA LYS A 968 18.32 5.80 24.67
C LYS A 968 17.31 5.67 23.55
N SER A 969 16.08 5.32 23.94
CA SER A 969 14.93 5.24 23.06
C SER A 969 13.73 5.86 23.75
N TYR A 970 12.79 6.41 22.99
CA TYR A 970 11.64 7.06 23.60
C TYR A 970 10.36 6.74 22.84
N GLY A 971 9.32 6.40 23.60
CA GLY A 971 8.03 5.93 23.11
C GLY A 971 7.21 5.33 24.26
N ILE A 972 6.30 4.42 23.91
CA ILE A 972 5.30 3.87 24.84
C ILE A 972 5.70 2.47 25.31
N VAL A 973 5.63 2.23 26.61
CA VAL A 973 5.88 0.91 27.22
C VAL A 973 4.60 0.35 27.82
N TYR A 974 4.34 -0.93 27.52
CA TYR A 974 3.28 -1.73 28.14
C TYR A 974 3.88 -2.72 29.14
N ALA A 975 3.19 -2.95 30.26
CA ALA A 975 3.62 -3.88 31.31
C ALA A 975 2.57 -5.01 31.52
N ASP A 976 2.58 -5.65 32.69
CA ASP A 976 1.61 -6.72 33.03
C ASP A 976 0.17 -6.24 32.88
N GLY A 977 -0.69 -7.11 32.33
CA GLY A 977 -2.12 -6.83 32.10
C GLY A 977 -2.44 -6.28 30.70
N ALA A 978 -1.46 -5.73 29.97
CA ALA A 978 -1.63 -5.32 28.59
C ALA A 978 -1.45 -6.48 27.61
N THR A 979 -2.44 -6.73 26.75
CA THR A 979 -2.45 -7.84 25.77
C THR A 979 -2.15 -7.39 24.34
N GLU A 980 -2.29 -6.09 24.05
CA GLU A 980 -2.16 -5.54 22.70
C GLU A 980 -1.73 -4.07 22.72
N THR A 981 -1.24 -3.58 21.58
CA THR A 981 -1.04 -2.14 21.36
C THR A 981 -2.38 -1.39 21.46
N LYS A 982 -2.44 -0.31 22.25
CA LYS A 982 -3.66 0.51 22.38
C LYS A 982 -3.76 1.57 21.28
N GLU A 983 -4.94 1.72 20.69
CA GLU A 983 -5.25 2.78 19.74
C GLU A 983 -5.56 4.12 20.43
N ASN A 984 -6.32 4.11 21.54
CA ASN A 984 -6.67 5.36 22.21
C ASN A 984 -5.41 6.01 22.80
N VAL A 985 -5.20 7.29 22.50
CA VAL A 985 -3.97 7.99 22.89
C VAL A 985 -3.81 8.06 24.40
N ILE A 986 -4.88 8.30 25.16
CA ILE A 986 -4.82 8.37 26.63
C ILE A 986 -4.49 7.00 27.21
N GLU A 987 -5.15 5.94 26.74
CA GLU A 987 -4.89 4.56 27.21
C GLU A 987 -3.49 4.08 26.84
N ALA A 988 -2.95 4.49 25.69
CA ALA A 988 -1.62 4.11 25.25
C ALA A 988 -0.51 4.85 26.01
N THR A 989 -0.74 6.09 26.43
CA THR A 989 0.34 6.97 26.92
C THR A 989 0.26 7.30 28.40
N GLY A 990 -0.87 7.03 29.04
CA GLY A 990 -1.29 7.68 30.28
C GLY A 990 -1.54 6.76 31.47
N PHE A 991 -0.85 5.61 31.58
CA PHE A 991 -1.03 4.66 32.69
C PHE A 991 -1.13 5.35 34.06
N ASN A 992 -2.27 5.17 34.73
CA ASN A 992 -2.63 5.84 35.97
C ASN A 992 -2.84 4.88 37.16
N GLY A 993 -2.43 3.62 37.00
CA GLY A 993 -2.60 2.58 38.03
C GLY A 993 -4.00 1.99 38.17
N SER A 994 -5.01 2.51 37.46
CA SER A 994 -6.39 2.00 37.54
C SER A 994 -6.68 0.84 36.57
N ASP A 995 -6.01 0.82 35.41
CA ASP A 995 -6.14 -0.21 34.39
C ASP A 995 -4.75 -0.65 33.93
N ASN A 996 -4.45 -1.93 34.18
CA ASN A 996 -3.17 -2.55 33.84
C ASN A 996 -3.00 -2.81 32.34
N SER A 997 -4.05 -2.64 31.54
CA SER A 997 -3.95 -2.74 30.09
C SER A 997 -3.38 -1.48 29.41
N TRP A 998 -3.21 -0.39 30.16
CA TRP A 998 -2.73 0.88 29.64
C TRP A 998 -1.20 0.94 29.52
N GLY A 999 -0.72 1.76 28.58
CA GLY A 999 0.70 2.03 28.38
C GLY A 999 1.14 3.36 29.00
N MET A 1000 2.45 3.56 29.09
CA MET A 1000 3.05 4.81 29.58
C MET A 1000 4.08 5.35 28.58
N MET A 1001 4.03 6.65 28.30
CA MET A 1001 5.08 7.33 27.53
C MET A 1001 6.32 7.58 28.40
N GLY A 1002 7.52 7.34 27.86
CA GLY A 1002 8.76 7.52 28.61
C GLY A 1002 10.04 7.25 27.83
N VAL A 1003 11.15 7.24 28.57
CA VAL A 1003 12.50 7.03 28.03
C VAL A 1003 13.02 5.68 28.49
N ILE A 1004 13.43 4.85 27.53
CA ILE A 1004 14.11 3.58 27.77
C ILE A 1004 15.61 3.84 27.65
N VAL A 1005 16.36 3.53 28.71
CA VAL A 1005 17.82 3.52 28.70
C VAL A 1005 18.27 2.07 28.64
N TYR A 1006 19.09 1.74 27.64
CA TYR A 1006 19.44 0.35 27.37
C TYR A 1006 20.89 0.18 26.95
N ASN A 1007 21.42 -1.01 27.21
CA ASN A 1007 22.72 -1.46 26.76
C ASN A 1007 22.61 -2.18 25.42
N GLN A 1008 23.34 -1.69 24.42
CA GLN A 1008 23.31 -2.26 23.06
C GLN A 1008 23.92 -3.66 22.98
N ASN A 1009 24.80 -4.02 23.92
CA ASN A 1009 25.50 -5.31 23.93
C ASN A 1009 24.74 -6.37 24.74
N THR A 1010 24.16 -5.99 25.88
CA THR A 1010 23.50 -6.94 26.80
C THR A 1010 21.98 -6.91 26.74
N CYS A 1011 21.39 -5.93 26.03
CA CYS A 1011 19.96 -5.61 26.04
C CYS A 1011 19.42 -5.17 27.41
N ALA A 1012 20.24 -5.10 28.46
CA ALA A 1012 19.81 -4.66 29.78
C ALA A 1012 19.17 -3.27 29.69
N GLN A 1013 17.96 -3.11 30.26
CA GLN A 1013 17.15 -1.90 30.05
C GLN A 1013 16.30 -1.49 31.26
N ILE A 1014 16.20 -0.17 31.44
CA ILE A 1014 15.31 0.51 32.39
C ILE A 1014 14.41 1.52 31.67
N PHE A 1015 13.31 1.90 32.33
CA PHE A 1015 12.31 2.81 31.80
C PHE A 1015 12.04 3.94 32.79
N PHE A 1016 12.04 5.17 32.27
CA PHE A 1016 11.70 6.40 32.99
C PHE A 1016 10.36 6.93 32.45
N PRO A 1017 9.25 6.73 33.18
CA PRO A 1017 7.96 7.32 32.86
C PRO A 1017 8.01 8.84 32.79
N LEU A 1018 7.31 9.43 31.80
CA LEU A 1018 7.03 10.87 31.80
C LEU A 1018 5.84 11.25 32.69
N GLY A 1019 4.95 10.31 32.99
CA GLY A 1019 3.70 10.54 33.71
C GLY A 1019 2.48 10.65 32.79
N SER A 1020 1.30 10.50 33.39
CA SER A 1020 0.02 10.32 32.71
C SER A 1020 -0.40 11.52 31.86
N GLN A 1021 0.16 12.69 32.16
CA GLN A 1021 -0.05 13.94 31.45
C GLN A 1021 1.09 14.29 30.48
N TRP A 1022 2.04 13.37 30.26
CA TRP A 1022 3.26 13.51 29.45
C TRP A 1022 4.30 14.48 30.01
N HIS A 1023 4.12 14.87 31.27
CA HIS A 1023 4.94 15.88 31.95
C HIS A 1023 5.28 15.42 33.37
N GLY A 1024 6.55 15.09 33.60
CA GLY A 1024 7.03 14.56 34.88
C GLY A 1024 7.62 15.64 35.77
N HIS A 1025 6.97 16.79 35.82
CA HIS A 1025 7.55 18.00 36.39
C HIS A 1025 6.46 19.04 36.71
N ARG A 1026 6.48 19.60 37.93
CA ARG A 1026 5.71 20.78 38.32
C ARG A 1026 6.65 21.92 38.71
N LYS A 1027 6.52 23.08 38.06
CA LYS A 1027 7.43 24.21 38.26
C LYS A 1027 7.24 24.86 39.63
N GLY A 1028 8.35 25.24 40.27
CA GLY A 1028 8.37 25.82 41.62
C GLY A 1028 8.54 27.34 41.68
N GLY A 1029 8.68 28.01 40.53
CA GLY A 1029 8.94 29.45 40.47
C GLY A 1029 8.29 30.14 39.28
N ALA A 1030 8.17 31.46 39.37
CA ALA A 1030 7.72 32.31 38.26
C ALA A 1030 8.80 32.39 37.17
N SER A 1031 8.40 32.56 35.91
CA SER A 1031 9.33 33.00 34.86
C SER A 1031 9.99 34.32 35.26
N LYS A 1032 11.31 34.43 35.09
CA LYS A 1032 12.09 35.65 35.39
C LYS A 1032 12.75 36.18 34.11
N ASP A 1033 12.81 37.51 33.93
CA ASP A 1033 13.67 38.09 32.89
C ASP A 1033 15.16 37.94 33.26
N LYS A 1034 16.01 38.38 32.33
CA LYS A 1034 17.47 38.45 32.49
C LYS A 1034 17.94 39.27 33.70
N ASP A 1035 17.09 40.14 34.24
CA ASP A 1035 17.38 41.00 35.38
C ASP A 1035 16.79 40.41 36.69
N GLY A 1036 16.19 39.22 36.62
CA GLY A 1036 15.61 38.49 37.75
C GLY A 1036 14.18 38.92 38.11
N ASN A 1037 13.55 39.81 37.34
CA ASN A 1037 12.17 40.24 37.58
C ASN A 1037 11.19 39.19 37.10
N ILE A 1038 10.12 38.98 37.84
CA ILE A 1038 9.04 38.08 37.43
C ILE A 1038 8.42 38.60 36.12
N THR A 1039 8.49 37.79 35.07
CA THR A 1039 7.88 38.07 33.77
C THR A 1039 6.71 37.11 33.54
N GLY A 1040 5.50 37.66 33.52
CA GLY A 1040 4.27 36.88 33.35
C GLY A 1040 3.56 36.57 34.68
N ILE A 1041 2.55 35.71 34.59
CA ILE A 1041 1.71 35.32 35.73
C ILE A 1041 2.49 34.27 36.55
N THR A 1042 2.66 34.55 37.84
CA THR A 1042 3.29 33.64 38.81
C THR A 1042 2.44 32.38 38.98
N ARG A 1043 2.83 31.24 38.40
CA ARG A 1043 2.08 29.98 38.44
C ARG A 1043 2.88 28.87 39.10
N TRP A 1044 2.91 28.86 40.43
CA TRP A 1044 3.60 27.82 41.19
C TRP A 1044 2.82 26.50 41.14
N GLY A 1045 3.52 25.40 40.94
CA GLY A 1045 2.95 24.04 40.91
C GLY A 1045 2.28 23.63 39.59
N ILE A 1046 2.34 24.48 38.55
CA ILE A 1046 1.86 24.13 37.21
C ILE A 1046 2.63 22.93 36.65
N MET A 1047 1.91 21.95 36.11
CA MET A 1047 2.50 20.77 35.47
C MET A 1047 2.96 21.10 34.04
N ARG A 1048 4.27 21.07 33.83
CA ARG A 1048 4.93 21.39 32.57
C ARG A 1048 6.37 20.92 32.58
N TYR A 1049 6.88 20.47 31.44
CA TYR A 1049 8.28 20.09 31.29
C TYR A 1049 9.18 21.33 31.29
N ALA A 1050 9.01 22.19 30.29
CA ALA A 1050 9.89 23.34 30.11
C ALA A 1050 9.70 24.40 31.20
N GLY A 1051 10.78 25.09 31.57
CA GLY A 1051 10.73 26.25 32.46
C GLY A 1051 9.99 27.48 31.89
N ARG A 1052 9.51 27.44 30.64
CA ARG A 1052 8.85 28.56 29.96
C ARG A 1052 7.33 28.45 30.00
N ASP A 1053 6.67 29.61 30.04
CA ASP A 1053 5.21 29.67 30.19
C ASP A 1053 4.43 29.85 28.86
N ASP A 1054 5.10 30.11 27.75
CA ASP A 1054 4.47 30.48 26.48
C ASP A 1054 5.35 30.12 25.25
N ILE A 1055 4.86 30.38 24.04
CA ILE A 1055 5.57 30.30 22.76
C ILE A 1055 6.90 31.06 22.83
N TYR A 1056 7.95 30.53 22.21
CA TYR A 1056 9.25 31.21 22.17
C TYR A 1056 9.11 32.58 21.50
N PRO A 1057 9.57 33.68 22.14
CA PRO A 1057 9.45 35.00 21.55
C PRO A 1057 10.15 35.05 20.19
N ASP A 1058 9.47 35.61 19.20
CA ASP A 1058 10.02 35.79 17.86
C ASP A 1058 11.06 36.93 17.84
N ASN A 1059 12.26 36.60 18.33
CA ASN A 1059 13.41 37.47 18.44
C ASN A 1059 14.61 36.84 17.71
N GLN A 1060 15.79 37.45 17.80
CA GLN A 1060 17.01 36.98 17.13
C GLN A 1060 17.45 35.54 17.49
N TYR A 1061 16.92 34.95 18.56
CA TYR A 1061 17.29 33.62 19.01
C TYR A 1061 16.43 32.51 18.41
N LEU A 1062 15.12 32.73 18.23
CA LEU A 1062 14.21 31.69 17.73
C LEU A 1062 14.59 31.16 16.33
N PRO A 1063 14.97 31.99 15.34
CA PRO A 1063 15.47 31.50 14.06
C PRO A 1063 16.70 30.58 14.18
N ARG A 1064 17.46 30.64 15.28
CA ARG A 1064 18.65 29.79 15.50
C ARG A 1064 18.31 28.45 16.15
N MET A 1065 17.13 28.33 16.75
CA MET A 1065 16.64 27.14 17.45
C MET A 1065 15.13 26.95 17.23
N PRO A 1066 14.68 26.81 15.98
CA PRO A 1066 13.26 26.87 15.63
C PRO A 1066 12.45 25.69 16.19
N LEU A 1067 13.10 24.57 16.52
CA LEU A 1067 12.46 23.44 17.21
C LEU A 1067 12.10 23.76 18.68
N PHE A 1068 12.58 24.86 19.26
CA PHE A 1068 12.14 25.32 20.58
C PHE A 1068 10.94 26.26 20.55
N TYR A 1069 10.37 26.52 19.37
CA TYR A 1069 9.21 27.40 19.16
C TYR A 1069 8.07 27.15 20.17
N ASP A 1070 7.64 25.91 20.28
CA ASP A 1070 6.53 25.47 21.14
C ASP A 1070 7.00 24.59 22.30
N LEU A 1071 8.27 24.73 22.71
CA LEU A 1071 8.87 23.91 23.78
C LEU A 1071 8.05 23.91 25.09
N TYR A 1072 7.28 24.96 25.35
CA TYR A 1072 6.42 25.09 26.54
C TYR A 1072 5.32 24.02 26.63
N GLU A 1073 4.88 23.46 25.49
CA GLU A 1073 3.86 22.40 25.46
C GLU A 1073 4.44 21.00 25.14
N ARG A 1074 5.76 20.90 24.91
CA ARG A 1074 6.37 19.64 24.50
C ARG A 1074 6.56 18.69 25.70
N PRO A 1075 6.32 17.38 25.51
CA PRO A 1075 6.53 16.36 26.54
C PRO A 1075 7.97 16.31 27.06
N GLY A 1076 8.10 15.93 28.33
CA GLY A 1076 9.39 15.70 28.98
C GLY A 1076 9.24 15.54 30.49
N CYS A 1077 10.33 15.23 31.18
CA CYS A 1077 10.31 15.06 32.63
C CYS A 1077 11.65 15.45 33.26
N VAL A 1078 11.60 15.64 34.58
CA VAL A 1078 12.78 15.94 35.39
C VAL A 1078 12.80 14.96 36.57
N TYR A 1079 13.98 14.44 36.89
CA TYR A 1079 14.19 13.50 37.99
C TYR A 1079 15.19 14.08 38.99
N TRP A 1080 14.88 14.03 40.29
CA TRP A 1080 15.82 14.50 41.30
C TRP A 1080 17.05 13.62 41.40
N LEU A 1081 18.19 14.28 41.61
CA LEU A 1081 19.42 13.65 42.04
C LEU A 1081 19.68 13.91 43.52
N ARG A 1082 20.38 12.96 44.16
CA ARG A 1082 20.73 12.99 45.58
C ARG A 1082 21.41 14.30 45.97
N ASP A 1083 22.42 14.67 45.19
CA ASP A 1083 23.30 15.78 45.48
C ASP A 1083 22.87 17.02 44.68
N ARG A 1084 22.68 18.15 45.35
CA ARG A 1084 22.59 19.47 44.71
C ARG A 1084 23.98 20.08 44.76
N GLN A 1085 24.71 19.93 43.66
CA GLN A 1085 26.03 20.52 43.51
C GLN A 1085 25.89 21.86 42.75
N LYS A 1086 26.62 22.90 43.19
CA LYS A 1086 26.77 24.17 42.46
C LYS A 1086 28.19 24.24 41.87
N PRO A 1087 28.58 23.35 40.94
CA PRO A 1087 29.93 23.43 40.41
C PRO A 1087 30.06 24.63 39.46
N MET A 1088 31.12 25.40 39.62
CA MET A 1088 31.70 26.12 38.50
C MET A 1088 32.93 25.35 38.04
N SER A 1089 33.03 25.12 36.75
CA SER A 1089 34.24 24.64 36.09
C SER A 1089 34.93 25.84 35.45
N ASN A 1090 36.24 25.96 35.67
CA ASN A 1090 36.98 27.14 35.21
C ASN A 1090 37.30 26.99 33.72
N TYR A 1091 36.99 28.02 32.94
CA TYR A 1091 37.36 28.10 31.52
C TYR A 1091 37.93 29.47 31.23
N MET A 1092 39.02 29.52 30.47
CA MET A 1092 39.71 30.76 30.15
C MET A 1092 39.30 31.24 28.76
N ILE A 1093 38.63 32.39 28.67
CA ILE A 1093 38.43 33.14 27.41
C ILE A 1093 39.27 34.42 27.51
N ASP A 1094 40.18 34.63 26.57
CA ASP A 1094 41.11 35.78 26.56
C ASP A 1094 41.83 36.00 27.90
N GLY A 1095 42.22 34.91 28.56
CA GLY A 1095 42.90 34.95 29.85
C GLY A 1095 42.02 35.28 31.06
N LYS A 1096 40.69 35.31 30.92
CA LYS A 1096 39.73 35.49 32.02
C LYS A 1096 38.99 34.20 32.32
N ASP A 1097 38.92 33.84 33.60
CA ASP A 1097 38.11 32.72 34.08
C ASP A 1097 36.62 33.08 33.98
N GLN A 1098 35.87 32.28 33.24
CA GLN A 1098 34.45 32.48 32.97
C GLN A 1098 33.54 31.49 33.70
N GLY A 1099 34.07 30.59 34.55
CA GLY A 1099 33.31 29.70 35.45
C GLY A 1099 31.94 29.21 34.96
N TYR A 1100 31.83 28.02 34.36
CA TYR A 1100 30.55 27.50 33.84
C TYR A 1100 29.97 26.33 34.66
N PRO A 1101 28.63 26.16 34.71
CA PRO A 1101 28.00 25.00 35.34
C PRO A 1101 28.42 23.70 34.67
N ASP A 1102 28.90 22.73 35.43
CA ASP A 1102 29.22 21.37 34.97
C ASP A 1102 27.95 20.50 35.05
N ALA A 1103 27.41 20.11 33.89
CA ALA A 1103 26.17 19.33 33.81
C ALA A 1103 26.28 17.97 34.52
N SER A 1104 27.49 17.43 34.72
CA SER A 1104 27.70 16.20 35.49
C SER A 1104 27.48 16.36 37.00
N LYS A 1105 27.35 17.61 37.47
CA LYS A 1105 27.05 17.90 38.86
C LYS A 1105 25.82 18.80 38.96
N SER A 1106 24.71 18.18 38.57
CA SER A 1106 23.36 18.75 38.60
C SER A 1106 22.60 18.28 39.84
N CYS A 1107 21.56 19.03 40.23
CA CYS A 1107 20.61 18.61 41.26
C CYS A 1107 19.50 17.71 40.71
N ALA A 1108 19.35 17.64 39.40
CA ALA A 1108 18.32 16.86 38.72
C ALA A 1108 18.82 16.38 37.33
N LEU A 1109 18.11 15.42 36.76
CA LEU A 1109 18.28 14.87 35.42
C LEU A 1109 17.16 15.40 34.51
N ASP A 1110 17.53 15.90 33.34
CA ASP A 1110 16.66 16.44 32.30
C ASP A 1110 16.39 15.39 31.22
N MET A 1111 15.12 15.19 30.86
CA MET A 1111 14.72 14.34 29.74
C MET A 1111 13.78 15.12 28.81
N ASN A 1112 14.34 15.68 27.75
CA ASN A 1112 13.57 16.29 26.68
C ASN A 1112 13.09 15.20 25.71
N PHE A 1113 11.80 14.88 25.72
CA PHE A 1113 11.27 13.82 24.85
C PHE A 1113 11.21 14.26 23.37
N TYR A 1114 11.10 15.56 23.10
CA TYR A 1114 11.00 16.12 21.76
C TYR A 1114 12.34 16.18 21.04
N THR A 1115 13.37 16.79 21.66
CA THR A 1115 14.73 16.87 21.08
C THR A 1115 15.64 15.72 21.47
N MET A 1116 15.17 14.79 22.30
CA MET A 1116 15.90 13.59 22.72
C MET A 1116 17.20 13.89 23.49
N SER A 1117 17.21 15.03 24.19
CA SER A 1117 18.26 15.37 25.14
C SER A 1117 18.06 14.55 26.42
N PHE A 1118 19.17 14.07 26.99
CA PHE A 1118 19.21 13.28 28.22
C PHE A 1118 20.50 13.64 28.96
N GLU A 1119 20.43 14.61 29.86
CA GLU A 1119 21.60 15.23 30.50
C GLU A 1119 21.25 15.85 31.86
N GLY A 1120 22.24 16.33 32.61
CA GLY A 1120 21.99 16.95 33.92
C GLY A 1120 21.31 18.32 33.79
N TYR A 1121 20.36 18.62 34.69
CA TYR A 1121 19.53 19.84 34.69
C TYR A 1121 20.08 20.99 35.56
N ASN A 1122 21.39 21.03 35.78
CA ASN A 1122 22.07 22.01 36.64
C ASN A 1122 21.38 22.18 38.00
N THR A 1123 21.30 23.42 38.51
CA THR A 1123 20.50 23.76 39.70
C THR A 1123 19.18 24.44 39.35
N ASP A 1124 18.75 24.40 38.09
CA ASP A 1124 17.60 25.18 37.59
C ASP A 1124 16.28 24.76 38.24
N ALA A 1125 16.17 23.50 38.68
CA ALA A 1125 15.00 23.02 39.42
C ALA A 1125 14.95 23.45 40.90
N ALA A 1126 16.07 23.94 41.46
CA ALA A 1126 16.19 24.33 42.87
C ALA A 1126 17.44 25.21 43.11
N ASP A 1127 17.43 26.45 42.63
CA ASP A 1127 18.58 27.35 42.74
C ASP A 1127 18.68 27.96 44.15
N ALA A 1128 17.54 28.33 44.76
CA ALA A 1128 17.52 28.91 46.09
C ALA A 1128 18.04 27.92 47.16
N ASN A 1129 18.82 28.45 48.11
CA ASN A 1129 19.41 27.64 49.18
C ASN A 1129 18.38 27.10 50.20
N GLY A 1130 17.15 27.62 50.19
CA GLY A 1130 16.05 27.23 51.08
C GLY A 1130 14.94 26.42 50.41
N GLY A 1131 15.05 26.13 49.11
CA GLY A 1131 14.04 25.37 48.35
C GLY A 1131 12.72 26.08 48.09
N GLU A 1132 12.66 27.39 48.30
CA GLU A 1132 11.46 28.21 48.08
C GLU A 1132 10.99 28.16 46.61
N ASP A 1133 11.95 28.16 45.68
CA ASP A 1133 11.75 28.03 44.23
C ASP A 1133 11.76 26.57 43.75
N SER A 1134 11.88 25.59 44.66
CA SER A 1134 12.04 24.19 44.29
C SER A 1134 10.84 23.71 43.49
N HIS A 1135 11.13 23.15 42.33
CA HIS A 1135 10.21 22.39 41.51
C HIS A 1135 9.75 21.12 42.25
N ALA A 1136 8.77 20.40 41.71
CA ALA A 1136 8.47 19.04 42.10
C ALA A 1136 8.74 18.08 40.94
N CYS A 1137 9.55 17.05 41.22
CA CYS A 1137 10.12 16.13 40.23
C CYS A 1137 10.03 14.68 40.74
N PHE A 1138 10.17 13.71 39.83
CA PHE A 1138 10.19 12.28 40.19
C PHE A 1138 11.52 11.88 40.84
N ILE A 1139 11.55 10.70 41.46
CA ILE A 1139 12.74 10.13 42.10
C ILE A 1139 12.91 8.68 41.66
N ARG A 1140 14.16 8.30 41.36
CA ARG A 1140 14.58 6.93 41.09
C ARG A 1140 15.75 6.55 42.00
N THR A 1141 15.79 5.31 42.48
CA THR A 1141 16.84 4.81 43.37
C THR A 1141 17.83 3.88 42.65
N VAL A 1142 19.04 3.80 43.20
CA VAL A 1142 20.17 3.00 42.74
C VAL A 1142 20.74 2.22 43.92
N PHE A 1143 21.14 0.97 43.68
CA PHE A 1143 21.80 0.09 44.63
C PHE A 1143 23.28 0.05 44.26
N SER A 1144 24.15 0.59 45.12
CA SER A 1144 25.60 0.44 44.95
C SER A 1144 26.06 -0.92 45.48
N LYS A 1145 27.18 -1.42 44.95
CA LYS A 1145 27.87 -2.59 45.48
C LYS A 1145 29.16 -2.14 46.19
N HIS A 1146 29.43 -2.71 47.35
CA HIS A 1146 30.72 -2.56 48.05
C HIS A 1146 31.85 -3.31 47.33
#